data_AF-A0A7C2IVT3-F1
#
_entry.id   AF-A0A7C2IVT3-F1
#
_cell.length_a   1.000
_cell.length_b   1.000
_cell.length_c   1.000
_cell.angle_alpha   90.00
_cell.angle_beta   90.00
_cell.angle_gamma   90.00
#
_symmetry.space_group_name_H-M   'P 1'
#
loop_
_entity.id
_entity.type
_entity.pdbx_description
1 polymer ?
#
loop_
_entity_poly.entity_id
_entity_poly.type
_entity_poly.pdbx_seq_one_letter_code
_entity_poly.pdbx_strand_id
1 'polypeptide(L)'
;MIGGSITGINFTGLASGIDTEAIIQKMIELQTRPLQRLMVRKSELSARMSAYDQFRGLISNLQTAAGALSVKNAFNLIRANSSDTQVATLSASTDAVPGTYELRVSKLAQAHKIISGAHTSATAELGVTGQFMVNGKVIEVVASDTLTSIASKINAANAGVTASILNGDNGQVFLTLTANETGANSRIQLADVGGYNILVPTLKLITYAEFVRNQQNNAALSERFTDSGAPLGTLFGMSNPTNGTVQINGVNVAIDFATDSLNTIASRINSAGIPGVTASVVSETVNGTTYYRLKIEGASALPTFTDNNNILKNLGILQNQYERELVQAQDAEFTVDGISFKRSKNQINDVIPGVTLTLLSADATNPKRATITLTRDYDGIKSSINNFINAYNSLIDFLKQNASFDKETLRGGVLFGDTTVSLIQDTLVRRITDVVQGLEGTLRSLTQVGVQLGQDGKLTLDEGKMMQLLNSDLTGVSRLFIANGYATNPNIAFVSATDATRPSSSTGYEVVITQVATRATATASVAQTSASPVEERLTFSGRLFGDEPYTLILPAGSTIDDTIARINSDARLKNLVVASKDSNGRLVIQARNYGSASSFTVVSDQEASATNSGIGTSSLAAEGQDVAGTINGEPATGQGQFLTGNSDNPNTAGLQIRVMATTPGVYGAVVFTRGVADQIRQYAKSVTDIVNGDLTLASNTLQDQIKAIDEQMQAIREEVSRREQMLRRQFARLERALSQMQAQSMRLAAMMSGMPSLRAA
;
A
#
# COMPACT_ATOMS: atom_id res chain seq x y z
N MET A 1 44.87 5.15 23.60
CA MET A 1 45.92 6.18 23.43
C MET A 1 45.92 7.10 24.64
N ILE A 2 47.07 7.73 24.91
CA ILE A 2 47.58 8.29 26.18
C ILE A 2 48.19 7.14 27.03
N GLY A 3 49.50 6.94 27.15
CA GLY A 3 50.67 7.78 26.86
C GLY A 3 51.60 7.73 28.08
N GLY A 4 52.81 7.19 27.94
CA GLY A 4 53.80 7.18 29.02
C GLY A 4 54.65 5.92 29.11
N SER A 5 55.44 5.64 28.07
CA SER A 5 56.60 4.77 28.13
C SER A 5 57.61 5.28 29.15
N ILE A 6 57.74 4.57 30.27
CA ILE A 6 58.96 4.57 31.08
C ILE A 6 59.51 3.15 31.04
N THR A 7 60.18 2.81 29.95
CA THR A 7 61.07 1.65 29.86
C THR A 7 62.30 1.92 30.71
N GLY A 8 62.16 1.76 32.02
CA GLY A 8 63.28 1.46 32.90
C GLY A 8 63.56 -0.03 32.78
N ILE A 9 64.71 -0.40 32.24
CA ILE A 9 65.22 -1.78 32.27
C ILE A 9 65.49 -2.10 33.75
N ASN A 10 64.55 -2.78 34.40
CA ASN A 10 64.74 -3.33 35.74
C ASN A 10 65.48 -4.67 35.59
N PHE A 11 66.75 -4.69 35.96
CA PHE A 11 67.52 -5.93 36.10
C PHE A 11 67.01 -6.69 37.34
N THR A 12 66.08 -7.62 37.14
CA THR A 12 65.55 -8.51 38.17
C THR A 12 66.58 -9.57 38.58
N GLY A 13 66.69 -9.88 39.87
CA GLY A 13 67.42 -11.05 40.36
C GLY A 13 68.94 -10.89 40.60
N LEU A 14 69.54 -9.71 40.40
CA LEU A 14 71.00 -9.51 40.57
C LEU A 14 71.51 -9.78 42.00
N ALA A 15 70.66 -9.63 43.02
CA ALA A 15 71.04 -9.84 44.42
C ALA A 15 70.64 -11.22 44.98
N SER A 16 69.61 -11.88 44.46
CA SER A 16 69.06 -13.12 45.05
C SER A 16 69.24 -14.38 44.20
N GLY A 17 69.48 -14.24 42.89
CA GLY A 17 69.47 -15.35 41.94
C GLY A 17 68.09 -15.96 41.67
N ILE A 18 67.00 -15.32 42.12
CA ILE A 18 65.62 -15.80 41.95
C ILE A 18 64.94 -15.06 40.79
N ASP A 19 64.32 -15.81 39.87
CA ASP A 19 63.49 -15.27 38.79
C ASP A 19 62.12 -14.82 39.33
N THR A 20 62.08 -13.58 39.78
CA THR A 20 60.91 -12.96 40.39
C THR A 20 59.77 -12.75 39.39
N GLU A 21 60.06 -12.56 38.10
CA GLU A 21 59.04 -12.41 37.06
C GLU A 21 58.30 -13.72 36.81
N ALA A 22 59.02 -14.84 36.71
CA ALA A 22 58.41 -16.17 36.57
C ALA A 22 57.51 -16.53 37.77
N ILE A 23 57.90 -16.13 38.99
CA ILE A 23 57.09 -16.34 40.20
C ILE A 23 55.83 -15.48 40.19
N ILE A 24 55.94 -14.19 39.83
CA ILE A 24 54.79 -13.30 39.70
C ILE A 24 53.82 -13.85 38.64
N GLN A 25 54.32 -14.29 37.49
CA GLN A 25 53.47 -14.87 36.43
C GLN A 25 52.74 -16.13 36.91
N LYS A 26 53.42 -17.07 37.57
CA LYS A 26 52.76 -18.27 38.14
C LYS A 26 51.72 -17.94 39.21
N MET A 27 51.97 -16.91 40.03
CA MET A 27 50.98 -16.45 41.03
C MET A 27 49.76 -15.82 40.36
N ILE A 28 49.95 -15.03 39.30
CA ILE A 28 48.87 -14.42 38.53
C ILE A 28 48.07 -15.49 37.77
N GLU A 29 48.73 -16.49 37.20
CA GLU A 29 48.09 -17.60 36.47
C GLU A 29 47.13 -18.42 37.36
N LEU A 30 47.48 -18.65 38.62
CA LEU A 30 46.55 -19.30 39.57
C LEU A 30 45.33 -18.41 39.86
N GLN A 31 45.54 -17.09 39.91
CA GLN A 31 44.49 -16.10 40.16
C GLN A 31 43.56 -15.86 38.95
N THR A 32 43.94 -16.26 37.73
CA THR A 32 43.08 -16.15 36.54
C THR A 32 42.15 -17.36 36.31
N ARG A 33 42.28 -18.46 37.07
CA ARG A 33 41.38 -19.64 36.96
C ARG A 33 39.88 -19.32 37.14
N PRO A 34 39.46 -18.46 38.09
CA PRO A 34 38.05 -18.05 38.18
C PRO A 34 37.55 -17.34 36.91
N LEU A 35 38.42 -16.54 36.27
CA LEU A 35 38.12 -15.87 35.01
C LEU A 35 37.83 -16.88 33.90
N GLN A 36 38.63 -17.96 33.80
CA GLN A 36 38.41 -19.02 32.80
C GLN A 36 37.05 -19.71 32.99
N ARG A 37 36.64 -20.00 34.24
CA ARG A 37 35.33 -20.59 34.51
C ARG A 37 34.19 -19.65 34.12
N LEU A 38 34.31 -18.36 34.45
CA LEU A 38 33.32 -17.35 34.07
C LEU A 38 33.25 -17.15 32.56
N MET A 39 34.38 -17.21 31.84
CA MET A 39 34.42 -17.18 30.37
C MET A 39 33.69 -18.36 29.76
N VAL A 40 33.91 -19.58 30.26
CA VAL A 40 33.17 -20.77 29.82
C VAL A 40 31.68 -20.60 30.09
N ARG A 41 31.30 -20.15 31.30
CA ARG A 41 29.90 -19.93 31.64
C ARG A 41 29.24 -18.86 30.78
N LYS A 42 29.94 -17.75 30.50
CA LYS A 42 29.47 -16.73 29.56
C LYS A 42 29.26 -17.32 28.17
N SER A 43 30.22 -18.10 27.68
CA SER A 43 30.13 -18.77 26.38
C SER A 43 28.88 -19.66 26.29
N GLU A 44 28.60 -20.46 27.33
CA GLU A 44 27.40 -21.29 27.42
C GLU A 44 26.11 -20.46 27.37
N LEU A 45 26.03 -19.37 28.15
CA LEU A 45 24.86 -18.49 28.15
C LEU A 45 24.69 -17.74 26.82
N SER A 46 25.78 -17.30 26.21
CA SER A 46 25.75 -16.66 24.88
C SER A 46 25.31 -17.64 23.79
N ALA A 47 25.73 -18.90 23.84
CA ALA A 47 25.25 -19.94 22.94
C ALA A 47 23.75 -20.19 23.13
N ARG A 48 23.28 -20.23 24.39
CA ARG A 48 21.85 -20.37 24.71
C ARG A 48 21.03 -19.18 24.22
N MET A 49 21.54 -17.95 24.37
CA MET A 49 20.91 -16.75 23.82
C MET A 49 20.73 -16.85 22.30
N SER A 50 21.82 -17.17 21.57
CA SER A 50 21.75 -17.35 20.13
C SER A 50 20.74 -18.41 19.71
N ALA A 51 20.61 -19.50 20.48
CA ALA A 51 19.60 -20.52 20.24
C ALA A 51 18.17 -20.01 20.48
N TYR A 52 17.95 -19.19 21.51
CA TYR A 52 16.67 -18.51 21.74
C TYR A 52 16.30 -17.57 20.60
N ASP A 53 17.26 -16.79 20.08
CA ASP A 53 17.03 -15.89 18.95
C ASP A 53 16.68 -16.66 17.67
N GLN A 54 17.38 -17.77 17.40
CA GLN A 54 17.04 -18.68 16.29
C GLN A 54 15.65 -19.28 16.46
N PHE A 55 15.32 -19.76 17.67
CA PHE A 55 13.99 -20.30 17.99
C PHE A 55 12.89 -19.26 17.80
N ARG A 56 13.11 -18.02 18.26
CA ARG A 56 12.20 -16.89 18.04
C ARG A 56 11.99 -16.61 16.55
N GLY A 57 13.06 -16.65 15.76
CA GLY A 57 12.99 -16.53 14.30
C GLY A 57 12.11 -17.61 13.67
N LEU A 58 12.26 -18.88 14.10
CA LEU A 58 11.44 -19.99 13.62
C LEU A 58 9.96 -19.87 14.04
N ILE A 59 9.68 -19.45 15.28
CA ILE A 59 8.31 -19.18 15.74
C ILE A 59 7.69 -18.02 14.95
N SER A 60 8.47 -16.98 14.64
CA SER A 60 8.01 -15.83 13.84
C SER A 60 7.73 -16.24 12.38
N ASN A 61 8.52 -17.15 11.82
CA ASN A 61 8.27 -17.74 10.50
C ASN A 61 6.98 -18.57 10.51
N LEU A 62 6.78 -19.40 11.55
CA LEU A 62 5.53 -20.15 11.74
C LEU A 62 4.33 -19.23 11.91
N GLN A 63 4.47 -18.14 12.68
CA GLN A 63 3.45 -17.10 12.82
C GLN A 63 3.07 -16.50 11.48
N THR A 64 4.05 -16.22 10.61
CA THR A 64 3.83 -15.65 9.28
C THR A 64 3.10 -16.64 8.37
N ALA A 65 3.54 -17.90 8.33
CA ALA A 65 2.90 -18.94 7.53
C ALA A 65 1.46 -19.25 8.00
N ALA A 66 1.25 -19.32 9.32
CA ALA A 66 -0.09 -19.46 9.91
C ALA A 66 -0.94 -18.20 9.66
N GLY A 67 -0.33 -17.01 9.69
CA GLY A 67 -0.92 -15.74 9.29
C GLY A 67 -1.50 -15.75 7.88
N ALA A 68 -0.70 -16.19 6.92
CA ALA A 68 -1.12 -16.31 5.53
C ALA A 68 -2.33 -17.23 5.35
N LEU A 69 -2.49 -18.27 6.17
CA LEU A 69 -3.64 -19.19 6.15
C LEU A 69 -4.82 -18.74 7.01
N SER A 70 -4.62 -17.83 7.95
CA SER A 70 -5.68 -17.44 8.91
C SER A 70 -6.77 -16.53 8.30
N VAL A 71 -6.60 -16.09 7.06
CA VAL A 71 -7.47 -15.13 6.39
C VAL A 71 -8.33 -15.79 5.30
N LYS A 72 -9.56 -15.30 5.12
CA LYS A 72 -10.52 -15.84 4.13
C LYS A 72 -9.97 -15.81 2.70
N ASN A 73 -9.19 -14.78 2.35
CA ASN A 73 -8.60 -14.62 1.03
C ASN A 73 -7.61 -15.73 0.67
N ALA A 74 -7.00 -16.38 1.68
CA ALA A 74 -6.11 -17.52 1.47
C ALA A 74 -6.81 -18.71 0.80
N PHE A 75 -8.14 -18.81 0.95
CA PHE A 75 -8.97 -19.88 0.38
C PHE A 75 -9.82 -19.41 -0.81
N ASN A 76 -9.73 -18.13 -1.17
CA ASN A 76 -10.45 -17.54 -2.31
C ASN A 76 -9.50 -17.20 -3.46
N LEU A 77 -8.37 -17.90 -3.56
CA LEU A 77 -7.40 -17.70 -4.63
C LEU A 77 -8.00 -18.09 -5.99
N ILE A 78 -7.73 -17.24 -6.99
CA ILE A 78 -8.15 -17.44 -8.38
C ILE A 78 -6.91 -17.55 -9.24
N ARG A 79 -6.82 -18.65 -9.98
CA ARG A 79 -5.79 -18.87 -10.98
C ARG A 79 -6.31 -18.41 -12.33
N ALA A 80 -5.54 -17.56 -12.96
CA ALA A 80 -5.85 -16.97 -14.24
C ALA A 80 -4.87 -17.54 -15.28
N ASN A 81 -5.39 -18.19 -16.33
CA ASN A 81 -4.59 -18.83 -17.37
C ASN A 81 -4.94 -18.27 -18.76
N SER A 82 -3.93 -18.05 -19.59
CA SER A 82 -4.10 -17.77 -21.02
C SER A 82 -3.80 -19.02 -21.83
N SER A 83 -4.58 -19.31 -22.86
CA SER A 83 -4.22 -20.36 -23.83
C SER A 83 -3.01 -19.98 -24.69
N ASP A 84 -2.67 -18.70 -24.77
CA ASP A 84 -1.50 -18.19 -25.50
C ASP A 84 -0.89 -16.98 -24.75
N THR A 85 0.22 -17.22 -24.06
CA THR A 85 0.93 -16.19 -23.29
C THR A 85 1.75 -15.23 -24.14
N GLN A 86 1.88 -15.47 -25.46
CA GLN A 86 2.48 -14.50 -26.39
C GLN A 86 1.44 -13.47 -26.86
N VAL A 87 0.16 -13.78 -26.76
CA VAL A 87 -0.94 -12.85 -27.04
C VAL A 87 -1.24 -11.98 -25.83
N ALA A 88 -1.43 -12.62 -24.67
CA ALA A 88 -1.66 -11.89 -23.43
C ALA A 88 -1.28 -12.70 -22.20
N THR A 89 -0.81 -11.99 -21.17
CA THR A 89 -0.65 -12.52 -19.82
C THR A 89 -1.67 -11.85 -18.90
N LEU A 90 -1.96 -12.49 -17.77
CA LEU A 90 -2.99 -12.03 -16.85
C LEU A 90 -2.69 -12.45 -15.42
N SER A 91 -3.22 -11.66 -14.49
CA SER A 91 -3.30 -11.98 -13.07
C SER A 91 -4.73 -11.76 -12.60
N ALA A 92 -5.15 -12.51 -11.58
CA ALA A 92 -6.46 -12.36 -10.95
C ALA A 92 -6.31 -12.06 -9.46
N SER A 93 -7.16 -11.18 -8.95
CA SER A 93 -7.38 -10.96 -7.52
C SER A 93 -8.37 -12.00 -6.98
N THR A 94 -8.55 -12.00 -5.66
CA THR A 94 -9.54 -12.84 -4.97
C THR A 94 -10.99 -12.45 -5.24
N ASP A 95 -11.22 -11.31 -5.90
CA ASP A 95 -12.56 -10.83 -6.28
C ASP A 95 -12.99 -11.35 -7.66
N ALA A 96 -12.05 -11.92 -8.42
CA ALA A 96 -12.35 -12.51 -9.72
C ALA A 96 -13.27 -13.73 -9.55
N VAL A 97 -14.19 -13.91 -10.50
CA VAL A 97 -15.11 -15.04 -10.51
C VAL A 97 -14.62 -16.07 -11.54
N PRO A 98 -14.60 -17.38 -11.22
CA PRO A 98 -14.26 -18.42 -12.18
C PRO A 98 -15.12 -18.34 -13.46
N GLY A 99 -14.48 -18.54 -14.61
CA GLY A 99 -15.13 -18.38 -15.92
C GLY A 99 -14.12 -18.45 -17.07
N THR A 100 -14.62 -18.48 -18.30
CA THR A 100 -13.81 -18.52 -19.53
C THR A 100 -14.22 -17.37 -20.44
N TYR A 101 -13.24 -16.70 -21.04
CA TYR A 101 -13.44 -15.54 -21.92
C TYR A 101 -12.62 -15.70 -23.20
N GLU A 102 -13.21 -15.36 -24.35
CA GLU A 102 -12.50 -15.27 -25.63
C GLU A 102 -11.89 -13.87 -25.78
N LEU A 103 -10.56 -13.79 -25.80
CA LEU A 103 -9.82 -12.57 -26.10
C LEU A 103 -9.42 -12.55 -27.59
N ARG A 104 -9.67 -11.42 -28.25
CA ARG A 104 -9.08 -11.11 -29.57
C ARG A 104 -8.41 -9.75 -29.54
N VAL A 105 -7.17 -9.66 -29.97
CA VAL A 105 -6.39 -8.42 -29.96
C VAL A 105 -6.09 -7.98 -31.38
N SER A 106 -6.64 -6.84 -31.79
CA SER A 106 -6.47 -6.28 -33.13
C SER A 106 -5.38 -5.19 -33.18
N LYS A 107 -5.24 -4.39 -32.12
CA LYS A 107 -4.17 -3.39 -32.00
C LYS A 107 -3.64 -3.32 -30.57
N LEU A 108 -2.34 -3.05 -30.44
CA LEU A 108 -1.72 -2.65 -29.17
C LEU A 108 -1.70 -1.13 -29.07
N ALA A 109 -1.80 -0.61 -27.84
CA ALA A 109 -1.52 0.78 -27.58
C ALA A 109 -0.05 1.07 -27.89
N GLN A 110 0.22 2.15 -28.63
CA GLN A 110 1.58 2.57 -28.98
C GLN A 110 1.85 3.99 -28.49
N ALA A 111 3.10 4.23 -28.10
CA ALA A 111 3.60 5.54 -27.76
C ALA A 111 4.04 6.25 -29.04
N HIS A 112 3.61 7.50 -29.21
CA HIS A 112 3.95 8.27 -30.38
C HIS A 112 5.46 8.54 -30.43
N LYS A 113 6.06 8.40 -31.61
CA LYS A 113 7.48 8.66 -31.80
C LYS A 113 7.72 9.42 -33.10
N ILE A 114 8.42 10.54 -32.99
CA ILE A 114 8.80 11.38 -34.12
C ILE A 114 10.31 11.59 -34.13
N ILE A 115 10.83 11.95 -35.30
CA ILE A 115 12.24 12.25 -35.51
C ILE A 115 12.38 13.49 -36.37
N SER A 116 13.40 14.30 -36.08
CA SER A 116 13.72 15.45 -36.91
C SER A 116 14.21 15.07 -38.30
N GLY A 117 14.34 16.07 -39.18
CA GLY A 117 15.24 16.02 -40.33
C GLY A 117 16.71 15.91 -39.90
N ALA A 118 17.60 15.67 -40.86
CA ALA A 118 19.03 15.48 -40.61
C ALA A 118 19.73 16.79 -40.20
N HIS A 119 20.63 16.67 -39.24
CA HIS A 119 21.54 17.72 -38.79
C HIS A 119 22.99 17.28 -38.91
N THR A 120 23.91 18.24 -39.04
CA THR A 120 25.34 17.98 -39.23
C THR A 120 26.14 17.84 -37.93
N SER A 121 25.58 18.28 -36.79
CA SER A 121 26.22 18.17 -35.48
C SER A 121 25.19 18.25 -34.35
N ALA A 122 25.40 17.48 -33.28
CA ALA A 122 24.58 17.51 -32.07
C ALA A 122 25.03 18.58 -31.07
N THR A 123 26.23 19.13 -31.26
CA THR A 123 26.92 20.05 -30.35
C THR A 123 27.25 21.40 -30.98
N ALA A 124 26.94 21.61 -32.26
CA ALA A 124 27.00 22.93 -32.86
C ALA A 124 25.88 23.81 -32.30
N GLU A 125 26.19 25.07 -32.06
CA GLU A 125 25.21 26.08 -31.64
C GLU A 125 24.18 26.29 -32.76
N LEU A 126 22.90 26.36 -32.39
CA LEU A 126 21.78 26.53 -33.31
C LEU A 126 21.69 27.96 -33.85
N GLY A 127 22.28 28.94 -33.16
CA GLY A 127 22.37 30.33 -33.61
C GLY A 127 21.02 31.07 -33.68
N VAL A 128 19.98 30.53 -33.04
CA VAL A 128 18.62 31.10 -33.03
C VAL A 128 18.13 31.34 -31.60
N THR A 129 17.21 32.28 -31.44
CA THR A 129 16.54 32.54 -30.16
C THR A 129 15.03 32.49 -30.36
N GLY A 130 14.31 32.06 -29.32
CA GLY A 130 12.85 32.06 -29.31
C GLY A 130 12.28 30.93 -28.45
N GLN A 131 11.01 30.60 -28.68
CA GLN A 131 10.29 29.64 -27.85
C GLN A 131 9.41 28.74 -28.69
N PHE A 132 9.28 27.48 -28.28
CA PHE A 132 8.31 26.54 -28.82
C PHE A 132 7.69 25.72 -27.70
N MET A 133 6.61 25.00 -27.98
CA MET A 133 5.90 24.15 -27.02
C MET A 133 5.99 22.68 -27.39
N VAL A 134 6.09 21.85 -26.36
CA VAL A 134 5.91 20.41 -26.43
C VAL A 134 4.81 20.04 -25.45
N ASN A 135 3.70 19.46 -25.92
CA ASN A 135 2.55 19.05 -25.08
C ASN A 135 2.13 20.12 -24.05
N GLY A 136 1.98 21.37 -24.47
CA GLY A 136 1.57 22.45 -23.56
C GLY A 136 2.71 23.05 -22.70
N LYS A 137 3.95 22.56 -22.77
CA LYS A 137 5.09 23.10 -22.01
C LYS A 137 6.02 23.89 -22.90
N VAL A 138 6.36 25.11 -22.47
CA VAL A 138 7.27 26.00 -23.20
C VAL A 138 8.71 25.56 -23.02
N ILE A 139 9.44 25.54 -24.13
CA ILE A 139 10.88 25.31 -24.23
C ILE A 139 11.51 26.59 -24.77
N GLU A 140 12.37 27.20 -23.96
CA GLU A 140 13.14 28.38 -24.36
C GLU A 140 14.42 28.00 -25.08
N VAL A 141 14.65 28.64 -26.23
CA VAL A 141 15.82 28.46 -27.08
C VAL A 141 16.64 29.74 -27.08
N VAL A 142 17.93 29.61 -26.77
CA VAL A 142 18.94 30.67 -26.85
C VAL A 142 19.99 30.35 -27.91
N ALA A 143 20.71 31.35 -28.41
CA ALA A 143 21.61 31.19 -29.55
C ALA A 143 22.69 30.13 -29.34
N SER A 144 23.20 29.99 -28.11
CA SER A 144 24.22 29.01 -27.72
C SER A 144 23.68 27.60 -27.49
N ASP A 145 22.36 27.38 -27.59
CA ASP A 145 21.81 26.04 -27.48
C ASP A 145 22.25 25.18 -28.65
N THR A 146 22.50 23.91 -28.35
CA THR A 146 22.77 22.82 -29.29
C THR A 146 21.61 21.83 -29.29
N LEU A 147 21.53 20.91 -30.26
CA LEU A 147 20.51 19.85 -30.22
C LEU A 147 20.55 19.04 -28.91
N THR A 148 21.74 18.80 -28.37
CA THR A 148 21.93 18.10 -27.09
C THR A 148 21.30 18.88 -25.93
N SER A 149 21.51 20.21 -25.91
CA SER A 149 20.88 21.06 -24.90
C SER A 149 19.35 21.16 -25.08
N ILE A 150 18.84 21.18 -26.32
CA ILE A 150 17.39 21.17 -26.60
C ILE A 150 16.75 19.87 -26.11
N ALA A 151 17.35 18.71 -26.39
CA ALA A 151 16.89 17.44 -25.84
C ALA A 151 16.85 17.47 -24.30
N SER A 152 17.89 18.05 -23.68
CA SER A 152 17.97 18.18 -22.22
C SER A 152 16.89 19.12 -21.67
N LYS A 153 16.62 20.25 -22.34
CA LYS A 153 15.55 21.19 -21.96
C LYS A 153 14.16 20.58 -22.10
N ILE A 154 13.89 19.81 -23.17
CA ILE A 154 12.62 19.08 -23.33
C ILE A 154 12.43 18.08 -22.20
N ASN A 155 13.46 17.29 -21.87
CA ASN A 155 13.41 16.33 -20.77
C ASN A 155 13.21 17.02 -19.40
N ALA A 156 13.89 18.14 -19.17
CA ALA A 156 13.76 18.91 -17.93
C ALA A 156 12.39 19.59 -17.77
N ALA A 157 11.72 19.93 -18.88
CA ALA A 157 10.39 20.53 -18.87
C ALA A 157 9.28 19.55 -18.43
N ASN A 158 9.57 18.24 -18.34
CA ASN A 158 8.62 17.19 -18.00
C ASN A 158 7.36 17.22 -18.89
N ALA A 159 7.54 17.47 -20.18
CA ALA A 159 6.47 17.61 -21.17
C ALA A 159 5.76 16.29 -21.55
N GLY A 160 5.91 15.22 -20.76
CA GLY A 160 5.35 13.90 -21.09
C GLY A 160 6.01 13.21 -22.28
N VAL A 161 7.18 13.68 -22.71
CA VAL A 161 8.01 13.05 -23.75
C VAL A 161 9.43 12.87 -23.25
N THR A 162 10.12 11.90 -23.85
CA THR A 162 11.57 11.73 -23.74
C THR A 162 12.21 12.15 -25.07
N ALA A 163 13.10 13.13 -25.00
CA ALA A 163 13.93 13.58 -26.11
C ALA A 163 15.32 12.96 -26.06
N SER A 164 15.84 12.50 -27.20
CA SER A 164 17.18 11.95 -27.31
C SER A 164 17.80 12.22 -28.68
N ILE A 165 19.14 12.18 -28.73
CA ILE A 165 19.89 12.31 -29.98
C ILE A 165 20.19 10.93 -30.54
N LEU A 166 19.85 10.72 -31.81
CA LEU A 166 20.16 9.53 -32.58
C LEU A 166 21.23 9.87 -33.61
N ASN A 167 22.33 9.12 -33.62
CA ASN A 167 23.37 9.22 -34.65
C ASN A 167 22.96 8.35 -35.84
N GLY A 168 22.91 8.93 -37.02
CA GLY A 168 22.73 8.22 -38.28
C GLY A 168 24.05 8.04 -39.04
N ASP A 169 23.93 7.55 -40.26
CA ASP A 169 25.07 7.36 -41.15
C ASP A 169 25.67 8.70 -41.63
N ASN A 170 26.90 8.67 -42.14
CA ASN A 170 27.60 9.83 -42.71
C ASN A 170 27.73 11.04 -41.75
N GLY A 171 27.76 10.79 -40.44
CA GLY A 171 27.90 11.83 -39.41
C GLY A 171 26.65 12.67 -39.18
N GLN A 172 25.50 12.27 -39.74
CA GLN A 172 24.22 12.94 -39.48
C GLN A 172 23.71 12.62 -38.07
N VAL A 173 23.04 13.59 -37.46
CA VAL A 173 22.37 13.40 -36.17
C VAL A 173 20.92 13.84 -36.26
N PHE A 174 20.08 13.25 -35.41
CA PHE A 174 18.65 13.48 -35.37
C PHE A 174 18.17 13.67 -33.93
N LEU A 175 17.23 14.59 -33.73
CA LEU A 175 16.49 14.72 -32.47
C LEU A 175 15.25 13.82 -32.55
N THR A 176 15.11 12.88 -31.63
CA THR A 176 13.92 12.03 -31.50
C THR A 176 13.12 12.42 -30.28
N LEU A 177 11.80 12.46 -30.40
CA LEU A 177 10.88 12.64 -29.28
C LEU A 177 9.97 11.40 -29.22
N THR A 178 9.93 10.75 -28.06
CA THR A 178 9.06 9.60 -27.79
C THR A 178 8.12 9.97 -26.66
N ALA A 179 6.81 9.77 -26.83
CA ALA A 179 5.85 9.95 -25.76
C ALA A 179 6.11 8.95 -24.62
N ASN A 180 5.98 9.39 -23.37
CA ASN A 180 6.21 8.52 -22.21
C ASN A 180 5.04 7.55 -21.97
N GLU A 181 3.88 7.85 -22.54
CA GLU A 181 2.67 7.07 -22.44
C GLU A 181 2.23 6.58 -23.82
N THR A 182 1.50 5.46 -23.84
CA THR A 182 0.86 4.93 -25.04
C THR A 182 -0.55 5.51 -25.23
N GLY A 183 -1.18 5.24 -26.37
CA GLY A 183 -2.57 5.64 -26.62
C GLY A 183 -2.69 6.80 -27.62
N ALA A 184 -3.86 6.94 -28.23
CA ALA A 184 -4.15 7.94 -29.25
C ALA A 184 -3.95 9.38 -28.74
N ASN A 185 -4.21 9.60 -27.45
CA ASN A 185 -4.06 10.92 -26.81
C ASN A 185 -2.62 11.24 -26.42
N SER A 186 -1.69 10.29 -26.54
CA SER A 186 -0.26 10.49 -26.27
C SER A 186 0.49 11.02 -27.50
N ARG A 187 -0.25 11.49 -28.51
CA ARG A 187 0.30 12.13 -29.70
C ARG A 187 1.03 13.41 -29.28
N ILE A 188 2.24 13.63 -29.77
CA ILE A 188 3.10 14.74 -29.33
C ILE A 188 2.64 16.04 -30.00
N GLN A 189 2.19 17.02 -29.24
CA GLN A 189 1.88 18.35 -29.75
C GLN A 189 3.15 19.19 -29.84
N LEU A 190 3.37 19.82 -30.99
CA LEU A 190 4.46 20.75 -31.26
C LEU A 190 3.89 22.03 -31.87
N ALA A 191 4.30 23.18 -31.35
CA ALA A 191 3.94 24.48 -31.90
C ALA A 191 5.00 25.52 -31.54
N ASP A 192 5.39 26.38 -32.48
CA ASP A 192 6.18 27.56 -32.16
C ASP A 192 5.32 28.53 -31.31
N VAL A 193 5.93 29.28 -30.41
CA VAL A 193 5.22 30.25 -29.55
C VAL A 193 5.40 31.64 -30.11
N GLY A 194 4.31 32.38 -30.30
CA GLY A 194 4.37 33.72 -30.89
C GLY A 194 4.86 33.68 -32.35
N GLY A 195 5.62 34.70 -32.77
CA GLY A 195 6.10 34.85 -34.15
C GLY A 195 7.41 34.12 -34.50
N TYR A 196 7.91 33.25 -33.62
CA TYR A 196 9.15 32.49 -33.87
C TYR A 196 8.90 31.34 -34.85
N ASN A 197 9.95 30.90 -35.56
CA ASN A 197 9.92 29.78 -36.50
C ASN A 197 11.12 28.86 -36.22
N ILE A 198 11.07 28.07 -35.14
CA ILE A 198 12.18 27.22 -34.71
C ILE A 198 11.96 25.78 -35.17
N LEU A 199 10.73 25.29 -35.09
CA LEU A 199 10.43 23.87 -35.29
C LEU A 199 10.61 23.41 -36.73
N VAL A 200 10.35 24.27 -37.72
CA VAL A 200 10.48 23.94 -39.15
C VAL A 200 11.91 24.14 -39.67
N PRO A 201 12.48 25.37 -39.75
CA PRO A 201 13.77 25.56 -40.41
C PRO A 201 14.96 25.10 -39.56
N THR A 202 14.88 25.26 -38.23
CA THR A 202 15.98 24.94 -37.32
C THR A 202 15.91 23.49 -36.88
N LEU A 203 14.92 23.11 -36.07
CA LEU A 203 14.87 21.77 -35.46
C LEU A 203 14.39 20.69 -36.44
N LYS A 204 13.68 21.07 -37.51
CA LYS A 204 13.14 20.16 -38.54
C LYS A 204 12.25 19.06 -37.96
N LEU A 205 11.42 19.38 -36.97
CA LEU A 205 10.52 18.41 -36.33
C LEU A 205 9.13 18.35 -37.01
N ILE A 206 8.74 19.43 -37.69
CA ILE A 206 7.46 19.59 -38.38
C ILE A 206 7.67 20.29 -39.74
N THR A 207 6.68 20.20 -40.63
CA THR A 207 6.64 20.87 -41.93
C THR A 207 5.74 22.12 -41.89
N TYR A 208 5.66 22.91 -42.96
CA TYR A 208 4.71 24.03 -43.04
C TYR A 208 3.26 23.59 -43.29
N ALA A 209 2.99 22.32 -43.61
CA ALA A 209 1.63 21.86 -43.89
C ALA A 209 0.81 21.77 -42.60
N GLU A 210 -0.35 22.41 -42.56
CA GLU A 210 -1.22 22.51 -41.39
C GLU A 210 -2.49 21.66 -41.53
N PHE A 211 -3.00 21.16 -40.41
CA PHE A 211 -4.27 20.44 -40.33
C PHE A 211 -4.92 20.63 -38.96
N VAL A 212 -6.22 20.33 -38.85
CA VAL A 212 -6.91 20.29 -37.56
C VAL A 212 -6.48 19.04 -36.80
N ARG A 213 -5.85 19.23 -35.65
CA ARG A 213 -5.14 18.16 -34.93
C ARG A 213 -6.10 17.14 -34.32
N ASN A 214 -7.12 17.63 -33.63
CA ASN A 214 -8.11 16.82 -32.93
C ASN A 214 -9.50 17.12 -33.54
N GLN A 215 -9.82 16.47 -34.65
CA GLN A 215 -11.11 16.64 -35.32
C GLN A 215 -12.12 15.59 -34.84
N GLN A 216 -13.34 16.04 -34.54
CA GLN A 216 -14.49 15.18 -34.26
C GLN A 216 -15.67 15.64 -35.11
N ASN A 217 -15.99 14.91 -36.18
CA ASN A 217 -16.98 15.33 -37.18
C ASN A 217 -16.65 16.74 -37.73
N ASN A 218 -17.58 17.69 -37.56
CA ASN A 218 -17.45 19.10 -37.95
C ASN A 218 -16.87 19.99 -36.83
N ALA A 219 -16.28 19.39 -35.79
CA ALA A 219 -15.69 20.12 -34.68
C ALA A 219 -14.17 19.97 -34.61
N ALA A 220 -13.51 21.06 -34.26
CA ALA A 220 -12.10 21.10 -33.90
C ALA A 220 -11.97 21.22 -32.37
N LEU A 221 -11.13 20.38 -31.77
CA LEU A 221 -10.90 20.35 -30.33
C LEU A 221 -9.48 20.81 -30.00
N SER A 222 -9.34 21.55 -28.91
CA SER A 222 -8.04 21.83 -28.31
C SER A 222 -7.38 20.58 -27.74
N GLU A 223 -6.15 20.70 -27.27
CA GLU A 223 -5.55 19.73 -26.35
C GLU A 223 -6.30 19.61 -25.03
N ARG A 224 -5.94 18.59 -24.24
CA ARG A 224 -6.45 18.39 -22.88
C ARG A 224 -5.85 19.40 -21.90
N PHE A 225 -6.71 20.01 -21.10
CA PHE A 225 -6.34 20.87 -19.98
C PHE A 225 -6.90 20.32 -18.67
N THR A 226 -6.21 20.53 -17.56
CA THR A 226 -6.67 20.11 -16.23
C THR A 226 -7.64 21.10 -15.59
N ASP A 227 -7.76 22.30 -16.15
CA ASP A 227 -8.62 23.38 -15.66
C ASP A 227 -9.22 24.12 -16.86
N SER A 228 -10.47 24.58 -16.74
CA SER A 228 -11.17 25.32 -17.80
C SER A 228 -11.32 26.82 -17.53
N GLY A 229 -11.12 27.26 -16.28
CA GLY A 229 -11.33 28.64 -15.82
C GLY A 229 -10.05 29.42 -15.54
N ALA A 230 -8.90 28.74 -15.38
CA ALA A 230 -7.60 29.40 -15.21
C ALA A 230 -7.07 30.02 -16.52
N PRO A 231 -6.32 31.14 -16.45
CA PRO A 231 -5.64 31.71 -17.61
C PRO A 231 -4.65 30.73 -18.26
N LEU A 232 -4.66 30.66 -19.59
CA LEU A 232 -3.86 29.71 -20.36
C LEU A 232 -2.35 29.89 -20.18
N GLY A 233 -1.89 31.13 -20.03
CA GLY A 233 -0.48 31.44 -19.76
C GLY A 233 0.00 30.77 -18.47
N THR A 234 -0.84 30.75 -17.43
CA THR A 234 -0.56 30.03 -16.17
C THR A 234 -0.56 28.52 -16.39
N LEU A 235 -1.54 27.99 -17.12
CA LEU A 235 -1.64 26.55 -17.40
C LEU A 235 -0.44 26.02 -18.21
N PHE A 236 0.05 26.81 -19.17
CA PHE A 236 1.23 26.49 -19.97
C PHE A 236 2.56 26.79 -19.25
N GLY A 237 2.52 27.52 -18.12
CA GLY A 237 3.72 27.96 -17.41
C GLY A 237 4.53 29.01 -18.18
N MET A 238 3.86 29.86 -18.94
CA MET A 238 4.46 30.92 -19.73
C MET A 238 4.89 32.10 -18.85
N SER A 239 6.18 32.47 -18.91
CA SER A 239 6.68 33.71 -18.30
C SER A 239 6.20 34.97 -19.04
N ASN A 240 6.00 34.86 -20.35
CA ASN A 240 5.48 35.91 -21.22
C ASN A 240 4.33 35.36 -22.07
N PRO A 241 3.09 35.36 -21.56
CA PRO A 241 1.94 34.84 -22.30
C PRO A 241 1.74 35.57 -23.63
N THR A 242 1.40 34.82 -24.68
CA THR A 242 1.16 35.37 -26.02
C THR A 242 -0.28 35.82 -26.19
N ASN A 243 -0.49 36.81 -27.06
CA ASN A 243 -1.79 37.22 -27.54
C ASN A 243 -1.77 37.33 -29.07
N GLY A 244 -2.94 37.24 -29.70
CA GLY A 244 -3.07 37.32 -31.14
C GLY A 244 -4.51 37.33 -31.61
N THR A 245 -4.71 37.67 -32.89
CA THR A 245 -6.01 37.59 -33.55
C THR A 245 -6.02 36.39 -34.49
N VAL A 246 -6.96 35.49 -34.29
CA VAL A 246 -7.20 34.32 -35.14
C VAL A 246 -8.43 34.58 -36.01
N GLN A 247 -8.53 33.92 -37.15
CA GLN A 247 -9.76 33.95 -37.96
C GLN A 247 -10.45 32.60 -37.94
N ILE A 248 -11.76 32.63 -37.73
CA ILE A 248 -12.64 31.45 -37.81
C ILE A 248 -13.73 31.79 -38.83
N ASN A 249 -13.79 31.04 -39.93
CA ASN A 249 -14.63 31.38 -41.10
C ASN A 249 -14.44 32.84 -41.57
N GLY A 250 -13.21 33.35 -41.49
CA GLY A 250 -12.86 34.73 -41.88
C GLY A 250 -13.20 35.82 -40.86
N VAL A 251 -13.82 35.48 -39.72
CA VAL A 251 -14.14 36.44 -38.65
C VAL A 251 -13.01 36.47 -37.63
N ASN A 252 -12.56 37.69 -37.29
CA ASN A 252 -11.48 37.92 -36.31
C ASN A 252 -11.95 37.62 -34.88
N VAL A 253 -11.15 36.86 -34.13
CA VAL A 253 -11.31 36.61 -32.70
C VAL A 253 -9.97 36.88 -32.01
N ALA A 254 -9.95 37.86 -31.10
CA ALA A 254 -8.77 38.15 -30.29
C ALA A 254 -8.69 37.18 -29.10
N ILE A 255 -7.51 36.60 -28.87
CA ILE A 255 -7.24 35.68 -27.77
C ILE A 255 -5.95 36.15 -27.08
N ASP A 256 -5.98 36.21 -25.76
CA ASP A 256 -4.86 36.64 -24.92
C ASP A 256 -4.62 35.63 -23.80
N PHE A 257 -3.55 34.84 -23.89
CA PHE A 257 -3.25 33.81 -22.90
C PHE A 257 -2.95 34.38 -21.50
N ALA A 258 -2.65 35.67 -21.36
CA ALA A 258 -2.46 36.28 -20.05
C ALA A 258 -3.76 36.35 -19.23
N THR A 259 -4.89 36.54 -19.92
CA THR A 259 -6.19 36.81 -19.28
C THR A 259 -7.25 35.76 -19.58
N ASP A 260 -7.08 35.00 -20.67
CA ASP A 260 -8.08 34.06 -21.15
C ASP A 260 -7.96 32.65 -20.62
N SER A 261 -9.12 32.10 -20.28
CA SER A 261 -9.34 30.68 -20.01
C SER A 261 -10.10 30.02 -21.17
N LEU A 262 -10.26 28.69 -21.12
CA LEU A 262 -11.07 27.98 -22.12
C LEU A 262 -12.52 28.49 -22.13
N ASN A 263 -13.07 28.79 -20.95
CA ASN A 263 -14.43 29.31 -20.80
C ASN A 263 -14.59 30.72 -21.41
N THR A 264 -13.60 31.61 -21.23
CA THR A 264 -13.66 32.96 -21.80
C THR A 264 -13.48 32.92 -23.31
N ILE A 265 -12.60 32.06 -23.84
CA ILE A 265 -12.42 31.90 -25.28
C ILE A 265 -13.69 31.35 -25.93
N ALA A 266 -14.32 30.32 -25.37
CA ALA A 266 -15.57 29.79 -25.90
C ALA A 266 -16.66 30.88 -25.96
N SER A 267 -16.82 31.64 -24.87
CA SER A 267 -17.77 32.75 -24.78
C SER A 267 -17.47 33.84 -25.82
N ARG A 268 -16.19 34.15 -26.04
CA ARG A 268 -15.78 35.15 -27.02
C ARG A 268 -16.04 34.71 -28.45
N ILE A 269 -15.75 33.47 -28.81
CA ILE A 269 -16.05 32.92 -30.13
C ILE A 269 -17.56 32.98 -30.41
N ASN A 270 -18.40 32.62 -29.43
CA ASN A 270 -19.86 32.72 -29.57
C ASN A 270 -20.34 34.18 -29.70
N SER A 271 -19.74 35.09 -28.94
CA SER A 271 -20.08 36.51 -28.98
C SER A 271 -19.63 37.21 -30.26
N ALA A 272 -18.66 36.64 -31.00
CA ALA A 272 -18.21 37.17 -32.28
C ALA A 272 -19.24 36.99 -33.42
N GLY A 273 -20.34 36.26 -33.18
CA GLY A 273 -21.46 36.14 -34.13
C GLY A 273 -21.10 35.42 -35.42
N ILE A 274 -20.18 34.45 -35.35
CA ILE A 274 -19.65 33.74 -36.52
C ILE A 274 -20.76 32.83 -37.09
N PRO A 275 -21.20 33.04 -38.36
CA PRO A 275 -22.31 32.27 -38.91
C PRO A 275 -22.05 30.76 -38.90
N GLY A 276 -22.96 30.02 -38.25
CA GLY A 276 -22.93 28.57 -38.21
C GLY A 276 -21.79 27.98 -37.37
N VAL A 277 -21.15 28.74 -36.49
CA VAL A 277 -20.10 28.25 -35.57
C VAL A 277 -20.53 28.43 -34.12
N THR A 278 -20.31 27.39 -33.32
CA THR A 278 -20.52 27.41 -31.86
C THR A 278 -19.28 26.89 -31.15
N ALA A 279 -18.89 27.54 -30.05
CA ALA A 279 -17.83 27.10 -29.17
C ALA A 279 -18.34 26.69 -27.79
N SER A 280 -17.77 25.65 -27.21
CA SER A 280 -18.09 25.15 -25.87
C SER A 280 -16.87 24.53 -25.22
N VAL A 281 -16.89 24.37 -23.89
CA VAL A 281 -15.90 23.58 -23.17
C VAL A 281 -16.53 22.23 -22.82
N VAL A 282 -15.89 21.15 -23.27
CA VAL A 282 -16.31 19.78 -22.99
C VAL A 282 -15.32 19.14 -22.03
N SER A 283 -15.82 18.25 -21.16
CA SER A 283 -14.98 17.49 -20.22
C SER A 283 -14.94 16.02 -20.58
N GLU A 284 -13.80 15.38 -20.37
CA GLU A 284 -13.60 13.94 -20.47
C GLU A 284 -12.85 13.42 -19.25
N THR A 285 -13.29 12.32 -18.65
CA THR A 285 -12.58 11.69 -17.52
C THR A 285 -11.83 10.47 -18.02
N VAL A 286 -10.51 10.46 -17.83
CA VAL A 286 -9.63 9.36 -18.21
C VAL A 286 -8.84 8.93 -16.98
N ASN A 287 -8.99 7.66 -16.59
CA ASN A 287 -8.32 7.07 -15.41
C ASN A 287 -8.53 7.88 -14.11
N GLY A 288 -9.73 8.42 -13.92
CA GLY A 288 -10.08 9.22 -12.73
C GLY A 288 -9.67 10.70 -12.78
N THR A 289 -8.92 11.13 -13.80
CA THR A 289 -8.59 12.55 -14.03
C THR A 289 -9.55 13.16 -15.04
N THR A 290 -10.20 14.26 -14.66
CA THR A 290 -11.04 15.03 -15.58
C THR A 290 -10.20 16.04 -16.35
N TYR A 291 -10.32 16.01 -17.67
CA TYR A 291 -9.69 16.93 -18.59
C TYR A 291 -10.77 17.75 -19.30
N TYR A 292 -10.41 18.97 -19.71
CA TYR A 292 -11.26 19.90 -20.43
C TYR A 292 -10.67 20.18 -21.82
N ARG A 293 -11.54 20.37 -22.81
CA ARG A 293 -11.17 20.79 -24.16
C ARG A 293 -12.10 21.89 -24.64
N LEU A 294 -11.55 22.89 -25.32
CA LEU A 294 -12.32 23.84 -26.12
C LEU A 294 -12.76 23.12 -27.41
N LYS A 295 -14.06 23.03 -27.65
CA LYS A 295 -14.68 22.49 -28.86
C LYS A 295 -15.23 23.64 -29.70
N ILE A 296 -14.75 23.80 -30.93
CA ILE A 296 -15.27 24.75 -31.93
C ILE A 296 -15.94 23.95 -33.02
N GLU A 297 -17.26 24.03 -33.13
CA GLU A 297 -18.10 23.20 -33.98
C GLU A 297 -18.81 24.04 -35.03
N GLY A 298 -18.77 23.57 -36.29
CA GLY A 298 -19.56 24.14 -37.37
C GLY A 298 -20.85 23.36 -37.62
N ALA A 299 -21.93 24.06 -37.94
CA ALA A 299 -23.27 23.50 -38.11
C ALA A 299 -23.35 22.45 -39.24
N SER A 300 -22.67 22.71 -40.36
CA SER A 300 -22.73 21.85 -41.56
C SER A 300 -21.37 21.35 -42.05
N ALA A 301 -20.27 22.02 -41.69
CA ALA A 301 -18.91 21.66 -42.07
C ALA A 301 -17.92 22.11 -41.00
N LEU A 302 -16.71 21.55 -41.01
CA LEU A 302 -15.61 22.00 -40.15
C LEU A 302 -15.30 23.48 -40.43
N PRO A 303 -15.19 24.34 -39.40
CA PRO A 303 -14.80 25.74 -39.59
C PRO A 303 -13.43 25.87 -40.24
N THR A 304 -13.22 26.92 -41.03
CA THR A 304 -11.90 27.29 -41.54
C THR A 304 -11.17 28.13 -40.50
N PHE A 305 -9.86 27.91 -40.38
CA PHE A 305 -9.02 28.57 -39.39
C PHE A 305 -7.84 29.28 -40.07
N THR A 306 -7.51 30.48 -39.59
CA THR A 306 -6.25 31.16 -39.93
C THR A 306 -5.60 31.65 -38.65
N ASP A 307 -4.34 31.29 -38.45
CA ASP A 307 -3.62 31.47 -37.18
C ASP A 307 -2.19 31.98 -37.42
N ASN A 308 -2.06 33.28 -37.69
CA ASN A 308 -0.77 33.89 -38.01
C ASN A 308 0.17 34.03 -36.80
N ASN A 309 -0.34 33.87 -35.58
CA ASN A 309 0.40 34.04 -34.32
C ASN A 309 0.55 32.72 -33.54
N ASN A 310 0.25 31.59 -34.17
CA ASN A 310 0.34 30.24 -33.60
C ASN A 310 -0.54 30.01 -32.34
N ILE A 311 -1.56 30.84 -32.11
CA ILE A 311 -2.46 30.76 -30.95
C ILE A 311 -3.27 29.47 -30.96
N LEU A 312 -3.92 29.14 -32.08
CA LEU A 312 -4.69 27.90 -32.22
C LEU A 312 -3.78 26.67 -32.25
N LYS A 313 -2.53 26.81 -32.72
CA LYS A 313 -1.52 25.76 -32.65
C LYS A 313 -1.04 25.51 -31.22
N ASN A 314 -0.82 26.55 -30.43
CA ASN A 314 -0.45 26.45 -29.01
C ASN A 314 -1.59 25.83 -28.18
N LEU A 315 -2.86 26.13 -28.53
CA LEU A 315 -4.05 25.46 -27.98
C LEU A 315 -4.19 24.00 -28.45
N GLY A 316 -3.47 23.59 -29.51
CA GLY A 316 -3.56 22.26 -30.09
C GLY A 316 -4.83 21.99 -30.88
N ILE A 317 -5.52 23.04 -31.33
CA ILE A 317 -6.61 22.95 -32.31
C ILE A 317 -6.01 22.67 -33.69
N LEU A 318 -4.99 23.45 -34.06
CA LEU A 318 -4.21 23.27 -35.27
C LEU A 318 -2.88 22.60 -34.96
N GLN A 319 -2.30 21.94 -35.95
CA GLN A 319 -0.91 21.55 -35.91
C GLN A 319 -0.32 21.48 -37.30
N ASN A 320 0.98 21.73 -37.38
CA ASN A 320 1.78 21.33 -38.51
C ASN A 320 1.98 19.80 -38.57
N GLN A 321 2.10 19.25 -39.78
CA GLN A 321 2.46 17.85 -39.98
C GLN A 321 3.89 17.60 -39.48
N TYR A 322 4.14 16.41 -38.92
CA TYR A 322 5.50 16.05 -38.52
C TYR A 322 6.39 15.90 -39.74
N GLU A 323 7.68 16.22 -39.57
CA GLU A 323 8.69 15.95 -40.59
C GLU A 323 8.72 14.44 -40.87
N ARG A 324 8.86 13.63 -39.81
CA ARG A 324 8.83 12.16 -39.87
C ARG A 324 8.20 11.58 -38.62
N GLU A 325 7.12 10.83 -38.82
CA GLU A 325 6.45 10.03 -37.79
C GLU A 325 6.93 8.57 -37.88
N LEU A 326 7.60 8.09 -36.83
CA LEU A 326 8.13 6.72 -36.78
C LEU A 326 7.12 5.73 -36.20
N VAL A 327 6.34 6.17 -35.21
CA VAL A 327 5.29 5.38 -34.57
C VAL A 327 4.10 6.30 -34.30
N GLN A 328 2.92 5.92 -34.78
CA GLN A 328 1.69 6.66 -34.54
C GLN A 328 1.19 6.43 -33.12
N ALA A 329 0.63 7.47 -32.50
CA ALA A 329 -0.11 7.30 -31.26
C ALA A 329 -1.40 6.53 -31.54
N GLN A 330 -1.59 5.38 -30.89
CA GLN A 330 -2.81 4.60 -31.04
C GLN A 330 -3.20 3.93 -29.74
N ASP A 331 -4.49 3.75 -29.52
CA ASP A 331 -5.04 2.95 -28.43
C ASP A 331 -4.96 1.45 -28.77
N ALA A 332 -4.94 0.62 -27.74
CA ALA A 332 -5.19 -0.80 -27.88
C ALA A 332 -6.64 -1.01 -28.31
N GLU A 333 -6.86 -1.92 -29.25
CA GLU A 333 -8.18 -2.35 -29.70
C GLU A 333 -8.25 -3.88 -29.54
N PHE A 334 -9.26 -4.35 -28.82
CA PHE A 334 -9.45 -5.77 -28.54
C PHE A 334 -10.93 -6.07 -28.27
N THR A 335 -11.29 -7.34 -28.28
CA THR A 335 -12.61 -7.82 -27.88
C THR A 335 -12.50 -8.87 -26.78
N VAL A 336 -13.43 -8.82 -25.83
CA VAL A 336 -13.66 -9.90 -24.86
C VAL A 336 -15.08 -10.40 -25.06
N ASP A 337 -15.25 -11.69 -25.37
CA ASP A 337 -16.55 -12.31 -25.70
C ASP A 337 -17.36 -11.53 -26.76
N GLY A 338 -16.66 -10.96 -27.74
CA GLY A 338 -17.24 -10.18 -28.84
C GLY A 338 -17.53 -8.71 -28.51
N ILE A 339 -17.42 -8.28 -27.25
CA ILE A 339 -17.56 -6.87 -26.86
C ILE A 339 -16.26 -6.13 -27.16
N SER A 340 -16.32 -5.03 -27.91
CA SER A 340 -15.14 -4.26 -28.29
C SER A 340 -14.74 -3.23 -27.24
N PHE A 341 -13.45 -3.16 -26.96
CA PHE A 341 -12.84 -2.21 -26.03
C PHE A 341 -11.70 -1.44 -26.69
N LYS A 342 -11.54 -0.19 -26.25
CA LYS A 342 -10.38 0.65 -26.54
C LYS A 342 -9.73 1.12 -25.26
N ARG A 343 -8.42 1.03 -25.15
CA ARG A 343 -7.67 1.48 -23.96
C ARG A 343 -6.36 2.15 -24.37
N SER A 344 -5.99 3.21 -23.67
CA SER A 344 -4.74 3.92 -23.94
C SER A 344 -3.49 3.17 -23.49
N LYS A 345 -3.63 2.07 -22.75
CA LYS A 345 -2.52 1.23 -22.27
C LYS A 345 -2.76 -0.23 -22.63
N ASN A 346 -1.67 -1.00 -22.72
CA ASN A 346 -1.72 -2.45 -22.92
C ASN A 346 -1.96 -3.25 -21.63
N GLN A 347 -1.86 -2.60 -20.46
CA GLN A 347 -2.27 -3.16 -19.18
C GLN A 347 -3.67 -2.65 -18.82
N ILE A 348 -4.60 -3.58 -18.62
CA ILE A 348 -6.04 -3.34 -18.55
C ILE A 348 -6.59 -4.03 -17.31
N ASN A 349 -7.22 -3.28 -16.41
CA ASN A 349 -7.71 -3.78 -15.11
C ASN A 349 -9.21 -3.51 -14.87
N ASP A 350 -9.92 -3.05 -15.89
CA ASP A 350 -11.29 -2.52 -15.79
C ASP A 350 -12.29 -3.23 -16.71
N VAL A 351 -11.87 -4.29 -17.42
CA VAL A 351 -12.73 -5.03 -18.36
C VAL A 351 -13.34 -6.27 -17.73
N ILE A 352 -12.54 -7.09 -17.05
CA ILE A 352 -13.02 -8.24 -16.30
C ILE A 352 -12.78 -7.93 -14.81
N PRO A 353 -13.82 -7.83 -13.97
CA PRO A 353 -13.67 -7.52 -12.54
C PRO A 353 -12.68 -8.46 -11.86
N GLY A 354 -11.71 -7.87 -11.14
CA GLY A 354 -10.67 -8.62 -10.44
C GLY A 354 -9.55 -9.18 -11.34
N VAL A 355 -9.51 -8.86 -12.64
CA VAL A 355 -8.45 -9.33 -13.55
C VAL A 355 -7.64 -8.17 -14.09
N THR A 356 -6.32 -8.31 -14.07
CA THR A 356 -5.41 -7.43 -14.82
C THR A 356 -4.86 -8.19 -16.02
N LEU A 357 -5.22 -7.74 -17.22
CA LEU A 357 -4.82 -8.27 -18.51
C LEU A 357 -3.68 -7.43 -19.10
N THR A 358 -2.62 -8.06 -19.58
CA THR A 358 -1.52 -7.40 -20.31
C THR A 358 -1.46 -7.93 -21.73
N LEU A 359 -1.72 -7.07 -22.72
CA LEU A 359 -1.68 -7.40 -24.14
C LEU A 359 -0.24 -7.34 -24.65
N LEU A 360 0.18 -8.35 -25.41
CA LEU A 360 1.57 -8.54 -25.84
C LEU A 360 1.73 -8.64 -27.35
N SER A 361 0.71 -9.14 -28.06
CA SER A 361 0.71 -9.14 -29.53
C SER A 361 -0.68 -8.90 -30.10
N ALA A 362 -0.71 -8.37 -31.32
CA ALA A 362 -1.93 -7.99 -32.02
C ALA A 362 -1.74 -8.12 -33.54
N ASP A 363 -2.84 -8.20 -34.28
CA ASP A 363 -2.84 -8.15 -35.74
C ASP A 363 -4.15 -7.54 -36.23
N ALA A 364 -4.06 -6.46 -37.00
CA ALA A 364 -5.24 -5.70 -37.42
C ALA A 364 -6.09 -6.44 -38.45
N THR A 365 -5.50 -7.36 -39.22
CA THR A 365 -6.18 -8.12 -40.28
C THR A 365 -6.72 -9.45 -39.73
N ASN A 366 -5.90 -10.14 -38.94
CA ASN A 366 -6.21 -11.42 -38.33
C ASN A 366 -6.00 -11.36 -36.81
N PRO A 367 -6.92 -10.73 -36.05
CA PRO A 367 -6.76 -10.50 -34.60
C PRO A 367 -6.23 -11.71 -33.85
N LYS A 368 -5.16 -11.50 -33.07
CA LYS A 368 -4.53 -12.55 -32.26
C LYS A 368 -5.48 -13.02 -31.19
N ARG A 369 -5.53 -14.33 -30.94
CA ARG A 369 -6.56 -14.96 -30.09
C ARG A 369 -5.94 -15.63 -28.88
N ALA A 370 -6.61 -15.49 -27.75
CA ALA A 370 -6.33 -16.30 -26.57
C ALA A 370 -7.64 -16.62 -25.85
N THR A 371 -7.72 -17.80 -25.24
CA THR A 371 -8.78 -18.14 -24.30
C THR A 371 -8.28 -17.87 -22.89
N ILE A 372 -8.95 -16.99 -22.18
CA ILE A 372 -8.68 -16.67 -20.78
C ILE A 372 -9.53 -17.62 -19.94
N THR A 373 -8.92 -18.34 -19.01
CA THR A 373 -9.62 -19.23 -18.08
C THR A 373 -9.30 -18.86 -16.65
N LEU A 374 -10.33 -18.53 -15.88
CA LEU A 374 -10.26 -18.26 -14.44
C LEU A 374 -10.80 -19.48 -13.69
N THR A 375 -9.98 -20.04 -12.80
CA THR A 375 -10.34 -21.21 -11.99
C THR A 375 -10.01 -20.96 -10.53
N ARG A 376 -10.62 -21.73 -9.62
CA ARG A 376 -10.19 -21.74 -8.22
C ARG A 376 -8.78 -22.32 -8.12
N ASP A 377 -7.90 -21.63 -7.41
CA ASP A 377 -6.50 -22.03 -7.27
C ASP A 377 -6.30 -22.96 -6.07
N TYR A 378 -6.75 -24.21 -6.19
CA TYR A 378 -6.55 -25.21 -5.13
C TYR A 378 -5.06 -25.53 -4.91
N ASP A 379 -4.24 -25.43 -5.95
CA ASP A 379 -2.79 -25.61 -5.83
C ASP A 379 -2.17 -24.50 -4.97
N GLY A 380 -2.56 -23.24 -5.17
CA GLY A 380 -2.13 -22.12 -4.33
C GLY A 380 -2.50 -22.29 -2.85
N ILE A 381 -3.70 -22.82 -2.57
CA ILE A 381 -4.14 -23.16 -1.20
C ILE A 381 -3.25 -24.27 -0.62
N LYS A 382 -3.06 -25.37 -1.38
CA LYS A 382 -2.21 -26.50 -0.98
C LYS A 382 -0.77 -26.05 -0.71
N SER A 383 -0.19 -25.19 -1.56
CA SER A 383 1.13 -24.60 -1.35
C SER A 383 1.21 -23.80 -0.07
N SER A 384 0.17 -23.02 0.26
CA SER A 384 0.11 -22.26 1.52
C SER A 384 0.06 -23.19 2.75
N ILE A 385 -0.68 -24.29 2.67
CA ILE A 385 -0.72 -25.34 3.72
C ILE A 385 0.64 -26.02 3.87
N ASN A 386 1.29 -26.37 2.77
CA ASN A 386 2.64 -26.94 2.78
C ASN A 386 3.67 -25.97 3.39
N ASN A 387 3.57 -24.67 3.11
CA ASN A 387 4.44 -23.67 3.73
C ASN A 387 4.27 -23.60 5.25
N PHE A 388 3.03 -23.69 5.75
CA PHE A 388 2.76 -23.79 7.18
C PHE A 388 3.34 -25.06 7.80
N ILE A 389 3.16 -26.22 7.15
CA ILE A 389 3.73 -27.50 7.58
C ILE A 389 5.26 -27.43 7.62
N ASN A 390 5.89 -26.86 6.60
CA ASN A 390 7.34 -26.70 6.52
C ASN A 390 7.86 -25.80 7.63
N ALA A 391 7.21 -24.66 7.91
CA ALA A 391 7.59 -23.77 8.99
C ALA A 391 7.52 -24.45 10.36
N TYR A 392 6.48 -25.26 10.60
CA TYR A 392 6.38 -26.07 11.81
C TYR A 392 7.48 -27.16 11.85
N ASN A 393 7.73 -27.85 10.75
CA ASN A 393 8.74 -28.91 10.69
C ASN A 393 10.17 -28.37 10.92
N SER A 394 10.49 -27.18 10.41
CA SER A 394 11.76 -26.50 10.70
C SER A 394 11.93 -26.17 12.18
N LEU A 395 10.84 -25.81 12.87
CA LEU A 395 10.84 -25.64 14.33
C LEU A 395 11.20 -26.96 15.03
N ILE A 396 10.53 -28.05 14.64
CA ILE A 396 10.77 -29.38 15.22
C ILE A 396 12.21 -29.87 14.95
N ASP A 397 12.75 -29.62 13.77
CA ASP A 397 14.14 -29.95 13.45
C ASP A 397 15.13 -29.20 14.33
N PHE A 398 14.90 -27.90 14.54
CA PHE A 398 15.70 -27.11 15.46
C PHE A 398 15.63 -27.63 16.89
N LEU A 399 14.45 -28.02 17.38
CA LEU A 399 14.26 -28.58 18.72
C LEU A 399 14.94 -29.94 18.87
N LYS A 400 14.88 -30.80 17.86
CA LYS A 400 15.63 -32.07 17.87
C LYS A 400 17.13 -31.83 17.96
N GLN A 401 17.66 -30.82 17.28
CA GLN A 401 19.09 -30.53 17.29
C GLN A 401 19.54 -29.85 18.60
N ASN A 402 18.72 -28.95 19.16
CA ASN A 402 19.15 -28.05 20.23
C ASN A 402 18.54 -28.38 21.60
N ALA A 403 17.41 -29.06 21.67
CA ALA A 403 16.70 -29.35 22.92
C ALA A 403 16.67 -30.85 23.28
N SER A 404 17.33 -31.71 22.50
CA SER A 404 17.39 -33.16 22.75
C SER A 404 18.71 -33.62 23.39
N PHE A 405 18.72 -34.85 23.90
CA PHE A 405 19.92 -35.53 24.40
C PHE A 405 20.43 -36.52 23.37
N ASP A 406 21.68 -36.34 22.95
CA ASP A 406 22.36 -37.28 22.07
C ASP A 406 22.95 -38.44 22.88
N LYS A 407 22.44 -39.64 22.62
CA LYS A 407 22.85 -40.88 23.30
C LYS A 407 24.22 -41.37 22.87
N GLU A 408 24.72 -40.97 21.70
CA GLU A 408 26.03 -41.37 21.19
C GLU A 408 27.13 -40.50 21.77
N THR A 409 26.92 -39.18 21.77
CA THR A 409 27.91 -38.23 22.31
C THR A 409 27.75 -37.97 23.81
N LEU A 410 26.67 -38.48 24.43
CA LEU A 410 26.28 -38.24 25.83
C LEU A 410 26.18 -36.75 26.18
N ARG A 411 25.79 -35.91 25.20
CA ARG A 411 25.66 -34.46 25.35
C ARG A 411 24.24 -34.01 25.05
N GLY A 412 23.71 -33.14 25.91
CA GLY A 412 22.49 -32.39 25.62
C GLY A 412 22.77 -31.25 24.67
N GLY A 413 21.82 -30.94 23.78
CA GLY A 413 21.83 -29.69 23.04
C GLY A 413 21.75 -28.48 23.97
N VAL A 414 22.03 -27.29 23.43
CA VAL A 414 22.14 -26.04 24.21
C VAL A 414 20.86 -25.62 24.96
N LEU A 415 19.70 -26.10 24.51
CA LEU A 415 18.38 -25.90 25.10
C LEU A 415 17.84 -27.17 25.80
N PHE A 416 18.67 -28.20 26.00
CA PHE A 416 18.22 -29.41 26.67
C PHE A 416 17.76 -29.12 28.11
N GLY A 417 16.55 -29.56 28.46
CA GLY A 417 15.92 -29.30 29.75
C GLY A 417 15.33 -27.90 29.91
N ASP A 418 15.23 -27.11 28.83
CA ASP A 418 14.61 -25.80 28.86
C ASP A 418 13.07 -25.89 28.93
N THR A 419 12.50 -25.45 30.06
CA THR A 419 11.05 -25.53 30.32
C THR A 419 10.22 -24.61 29.43
N THR A 420 10.75 -23.44 29.05
CA THR A 420 10.03 -22.48 28.20
C THR A 420 9.86 -23.06 26.81
N VAL A 421 10.93 -23.64 26.26
CA VAL A 421 10.93 -24.28 24.96
C VAL A 421 9.97 -25.48 24.93
N SER A 422 10.01 -26.35 25.94
CA SER A 422 9.08 -27.49 26.04
C SER A 422 7.62 -27.05 26.14
N LEU A 423 7.30 -26.04 26.95
CA LEU A 423 5.93 -25.53 27.08
C LEU A 423 5.40 -24.96 25.75
N ILE A 424 6.25 -24.26 25.00
CA ILE A 424 5.91 -23.73 23.68
C ILE A 424 5.63 -24.88 22.70
N GLN A 425 6.51 -25.88 22.66
CA GLN A 425 6.34 -27.05 21.81
C GLN A 425 5.03 -27.79 22.13
N ASP A 426 4.78 -28.11 23.40
CA ASP A 426 3.59 -28.84 23.84
C ASP A 426 2.29 -28.10 23.50
N THR A 427 2.30 -26.77 23.68
CA THR A 427 1.14 -25.93 23.36
C THR A 427 0.89 -25.87 21.86
N LEU A 428 1.95 -25.78 21.04
CA LEU A 428 1.82 -25.81 19.57
C LEU A 428 1.27 -27.15 19.08
N VAL A 429 1.83 -28.26 19.57
CA VAL A 429 1.38 -29.61 19.21
C VAL A 429 -0.10 -29.78 19.55
N ARG A 430 -0.51 -29.40 20.78
CA ARG A 430 -1.90 -29.49 21.22
C ARG A 430 -2.84 -28.68 20.31
N ARG A 431 -2.49 -27.44 19.97
CA ARG A 431 -3.30 -26.61 19.06
C ARG A 431 -3.45 -27.21 17.67
N ILE A 432 -2.45 -27.96 17.20
CA ILE A 432 -2.48 -28.64 15.89
C ILE A 432 -3.36 -29.90 15.93
N THR A 433 -3.29 -30.66 17.03
CA THR A 433 -3.96 -31.97 17.14
C THR A 433 -5.37 -31.89 17.69
N ASP A 434 -5.71 -30.84 18.45
CA ASP A 434 -7.02 -30.66 19.05
C ASP A 434 -8.13 -30.49 18.02
N VAL A 435 -9.33 -30.93 18.41
CA VAL A 435 -10.55 -30.69 17.64
C VAL A 435 -10.98 -29.24 17.83
N VAL A 436 -11.20 -28.52 16.72
CA VAL A 436 -11.71 -27.15 16.75
C VAL A 436 -13.19 -27.18 17.15
N GLN A 437 -13.48 -26.76 18.38
CA GLN A 437 -14.82 -26.73 18.93
C GLN A 437 -15.69 -25.68 18.23
N GLY A 438 -16.99 -25.95 18.12
CA GLY A 438 -17.98 -25.02 17.57
C GLY A 438 -18.09 -24.98 16.03
N LEU A 439 -17.24 -25.72 15.30
CA LEU A 439 -17.35 -25.81 13.84
C LEU A 439 -18.60 -26.59 13.42
N GLU A 440 -19.33 -26.05 12.44
CA GLU A 440 -20.39 -26.79 11.76
C GLU A 440 -19.79 -27.82 10.79
N GLY A 441 -20.53 -28.90 10.56
CA GLY A 441 -20.12 -29.97 9.64
C GLY A 441 -19.27 -31.06 10.30
N THR A 442 -18.72 -31.93 9.45
CA THR A 442 -17.97 -33.13 9.83
C THR A 442 -16.47 -32.89 10.01
N LEU A 443 -15.93 -31.86 9.34
CA LEU A 443 -14.53 -31.46 9.41
C LEU A 443 -14.29 -30.58 10.64
N ARG A 444 -13.62 -31.14 11.64
CA ARG A 444 -13.29 -30.50 12.93
C ARG A 444 -11.83 -30.66 13.36
N SER A 445 -11.01 -31.42 12.64
CA SER A 445 -9.58 -31.60 12.91
C SER A 445 -8.74 -31.61 11.63
N LEU A 446 -7.49 -31.16 11.70
CA LEU A 446 -6.56 -31.17 10.58
C LEU A 446 -6.26 -32.59 10.04
N THR A 447 -6.37 -33.61 10.90
CA THR A 447 -6.22 -35.01 10.51
C THR A 447 -7.28 -35.46 9.50
N GLN A 448 -8.49 -34.90 9.59
CA GLN A 448 -9.59 -35.21 8.68
C GLN A 448 -9.34 -34.63 7.28
N VAL A 449 -8.55 -33.56 7.16
CA VAL A 449 -8.13 -32.99 5.87
C VAL A 449 -6.77 -33.52 5.37
N GLY A 450 -6.18 -34.49 6.06
CA GLY A 450 -4.97 -35.17 5.60
C GLY A 450 -3.66 -34.65 6.19
N VAL A 451 -3.69 -33.75 7.17
CA VAL A 451 -2.48 -33.34 7.90
C VAL A 451 -2.25 -34.30 9.06
N GLN A 452 -1.14 -35.02 9.07
CA GLN A 452 -0.85 -36.07 10.05
C GLN A 452 0.37 -35.71 10.88
N LEU A 453 0.36 -36.06 12.18
CA LEU A 453 1.51 -35.93 13.07
C LEU A 453 2.26 -37.27 13.14
N GLY A 454 3.52 -37.28 12.69
CA GLY A 454 4.40 -38.43 12.76
C GLY A 454 4.93 -38.69 14.17
N GLN A 455 5.46 -39.90 14.41
CA GLN A 455 6.11 -40.27 15.68
C GLN A 455 7.33 -39.40 16.01
N ASP A 456 7.93 -38.82 14.98
CA ASP A 456 9.07 -37.91 15.10
C ASP A 456 8.63 -36.46 15.38
N GLY A 457 7.33 -36.21 15.60
CA GLY A 457 6.76 -34.90 15.91
C GLY A 457 6.59 -33.98 14.70
N LYS A 458 6.93 -34.42 13.49
CA LYS A 458 6.73 -33.64 12.25
C LYS A 458 5.34 -33.83 11.67
N LEU A 459 4.88 -32.83 10.93
CA LEU A 459 3.65 -32.89 10.14
C LEU A 459 3.92 -33.37 8.72
N THR A 460 3.00 -34.17 8.18
CA THR A 460 2.94 -34.58 6.77
C THR A 460 1.57 -34.26 6.19
N LEU A 461 1.48 -34.12 4.87
CA LEU A 461 0.23 -33.85 4.14
C LEU A 461 -0.08 -34.97 3.15
N ASP A 462 -1.27 -35.55 3.26
CA ASP A 462 -1.89 -36.31 2.18
C ASP A 462 -2.48 -35.34 1.14
N GLU A 463 -1.67 -35.03 0.12
CA GLU A 463 -2.06 -34.07 -0.92
C GLU A 463 -3.28 -34.52 -1.73
N GLY A 464 -3.44 -35.82 -1.97
CA GLY A 464 -4.58 -36.37 -2.72
C GLY A 464 -5.89 -36.16 -1.97
N LYS A 465 -5.91 -36.50 -0.68
CA LYS A 465 -7.06 -36.28 0.20
C LYS A 465 -7.38 -34.80 0.36
N MET A 466 -6.36 -33.95 0.55
CA MET A 466 -6.53 -32.50 0.65
C MET A 466 -7.17 -31.93 -0.62
N MET A 467 -6.66 -32.28 -1.81
CA MET A 467 -7.21 -31.83 -3.09
C MET A 467 -8.66 -32.29 -3.30
N GLN A 468 -9.00 -33.52 -2.91
CA GLN A 468 -10.37 -34.01 -2.95
C GLN A 468 -11.32 -33.18 -2.08
N LEU A 469 -10.89 -32.81 -0.86
CA LEU A 469 -11.69 -32.02 0.07
C LEU A 469 -11.77 -30.55 -0.33
N LEU A 470 -10.70 -29.95 -0.85
CA LEU A 470 -10.76 -28.61 -1.41
C LEU A 470 -11.76 -28.51 -2.57
N ASN A 471 -11.90 -29.57 -3.37
CA ASN A 471 -12.86 -29.60 -4.47
C ASN A 471 -14.30 -29.85 -4.03
N SER A 472 -14.52 -30.62 -2.96
CA SER A 472 -15.86 -31.05 -2.51
C SER A 472 -16.43 -30.22 -1.36
N ASP A 473 -15.59 -29.71 -0.46
CA ASP A 473 -15.97 -28.90 0.71
C ASP A 473 -14.88 -27.88 1.08
N LEU A 474 -14.59 -26.95 0.17
CA LEU A 474 -13.67 -25.83 0.41
C LEU A 474 -14.03 -25.05 1.68
N THR A 475 -15.31 -24.88 1.95
CA THR A 475 -15.78 -24.11 3.11
C THR A 475 -15.41 -24.82 4.41
N GLY A 476 -15.67 -26.13 4.52
CA GLY A 476 -15.26 -26.93 5.66
C GLY A 476 -13.76 -26.95 5.87
N VAL A 477 -12.97 -27.09 4.79
CA VAL A 477 -11.50 -26.99 4.89
C VAL A 477 -11.08 -25.61 5.39
N SER A 478 -11.61 -24.52 4.81
CA SER A 478 -11.22 -23.15 5.21
C SER A 478 -11.48 -22.87 6.69
N ARG A 479 -12.63 -23.33 7.23
CA ARG A 479 -13.04 -23.12 8.63
C ARG A 479 -12.08 -23.78 9.63
N LEU A 480 -11.35 -24.82 9.23
CA LEU A 480 -10.32 -25.43 10.07
C LEU A 480 -9.10 -24.54 10.26
N PHE A 481 -8.85 -23.57 9.38
CA PHE A 481 -7.67 -22.70 9.43
C PHE A 481 -8.01 -21.27 9.87
N ILE A 482 -9.14 -20.73 9.42
CA ILE A 482 -9.51 -19.31 9.62
C ILE A 482 -10.36 -19.08 10.88
N ALA A 483 -10.42 -17.84 11.35
CA ALA A 483 -11.48 -17.41 12.26
C ALA A 483 -12.82 -17.31 11.51
N ASN A 484 -13.89 -17.87 12.09
CA ASN A 484 -15.20 -17.94 11.46
C ASN A 484 -16.31 -17.77 12.49
N GLY A 485 -17.47 -17.24 12.07
CA GLY A 485 -18.66 -17.30 12.88
C GLY A 485 -19.92 -17.44 12.03
N TYR A 486 -20.97 -17.96 12.68
CA TYR A 486 -22.31 -18.07 12.12
C TYR A 486 -23.35 -17.71 13.19
N ALA A 487 -24.53 -17.32 12.74
CA ALA A 487 -25.65 -17.00 13.62
C ALA A 487 -26.69 -18.12 13.61
N THR A 488 -27.33 -18.35 14.75
CA THR A 488 -28.41 -19.34 14.88
C THR A 488 -29.79 -18.78 14.51
N ASN A 489 -29.89 -17.49 14.21
CA ASN A 489 -31.13 -16.81 13.85
C ASN A 489 -30.92 -15.94 12.59
N PRO A 490 -31.83 -15.98 11.60
CA PRO A 490 -31.68 -15.22 10.35
C PRO A 490 -31.76 -13.70 10.51
N ASN A 491 -32.27 -13.19 11.63
CA ASN A 491 -32.33 -11.74 11.91
C ASN A 491 -31.01 -11.17 12.41
N ILE A 492 -29.98 -12.00 12.57
CA ILE A 492 -28.62 -11.57 12.89
C ILE A 492 -27.63 -12.31 11.99
N ALA A 493 -26.48 -11.70 11.70
CA ALA A 493 -25.42 -12.31 10.92
C ALA A 493 -24.05 -11.96 11.48
N PHE A 494 -23.15 -12.93 11.55
CA PHE A 494 -21.74 -12.67 11.84
C PHE A 494 -21.12 -11.84 10.71
N VAL A 495 -20.35 -10.81 11.07
CA VAL A 495 -19.66 -9.93 10.10
C VAL A 495 -18.16 -10.07 10.23
N SER A 496 -17.62 -9.85 11.42
CA SER A 496 -16.18 -9.89 11.67
C SER A 496 -15.85 -10.09 13.15
N ALA A 497 -14.58 -10.39 13.42
CA ALA A 497 -14.01 -10.45 14.75
C ALA A 497 -12.57 -9.90 14.71
N THR A 498 -12.07 -9.43 15.85
CA THR A 498 -10.67 -8.96 16.00
C THR A 498 -9.84 -10.01 16.72
N ASP A 499 -8.53 -9.80 16.89
CA ASP A 499 -7.67 -10.66 17.71
C ASP A 499 -8.14 -10.77 19.18
N ALA A 500 -8.88 -9.78 19.68
CA ALA A 500 -9.37 -9.75 21.07
C ALA A 500 -10.56 -10.69 21.31
N THR A 501 -11.34 -11.01 20.25
CA THR A 501 -12.53 -11.84 20.37
C THR A 501 -12.19 -13.27 20.80
N ARG A 502 -12.86 -13.80 21.83
CA ARG A 502 -12.66 -15.17 22.30
C ARG A 502 -13.62 -16.12 21.59
N PRO A 503 -13.18 -17.35 21.20
CA PRO A 503 -14.08 -18.38 20.69
C PRO A 503 -15.23 -18.64 21.67
N SER A 504 -16.45 -18.80 21.15
CA SER A 504 -17.62 -19.14 21.95
C SER A 504 -17.66 -20.64 22.28
N SER A 505 -18.56 -21.03 23.19
CA SER A 505 -18.98 -22.42 23.31
C SER A 505 -19.74 -22.88 22.04
N SER A 506 -20.07 -24.17 21.98
CA SER A 506 -20.92 -24.73 20.91
C SER A 506 -22.33 -24.16 20.88
N THR A 507 -22.81 -23.56 21.97
CA THR A 507 -24.12 -22.89 22.03
C THR A 507 -24.07 -21.45 21.53
N GLY A 508 -22.87 -20.88 21.34
CA GLY A 508 -22.67 -19.51 20.90
C GLY A 508 -22.88 -18.46 21.98
N TYR A 509 -22.64 -17.21 21.61
CA TYR A 509 -22.92 -16.02 22.41
C TYR A 509 -24.33 -15.53 22.16
N GLU A 510 -25.18 -15.52 23.19
CA GLU A 510 -26.56 -15.01 23.09
C GLU A 510 -26.58 -13.54 22.66
N VAL A 511 -27.49 -13.18 21.77
CA VAL A 511 -27.66 -11.81 21.28
C VAL A 511 -29.02 -11.27 21.74
N VAL A 512 -28.98 -10.15 22.47
CA VAL A 512 -30.17 -9.45 22.95
C VAL A 512 -30.18 -8.05 22.35
N ILE A 513 -31.27 -7.69 21.68
CA ILE A 513 -31.47 -6.38 21.06
C ILE A 513 -32.45 -5.59 21.92
N THR A 514 -32.00 -4.47 22.46
CA THR A 514 -32.81 -3.56 23.29
C THR A 514 -33.41 -2.41 22.47
N GLN A 515 -32.77 -2.05 21.35
CA GLN A 515 -33.25 -1.05 20.40
C GLN A 515 -32.89 -1.50 18.98
N VAL A 516 -33.84 -1.44 18.05
CA VAL A 516 -33.59 -1.75 16.64
C VAL A 516 -33.10 -0.53 15.89
N ALA A 517 -32.31 -0.76 14.84
CA ALA A 517 -31.87 0.31 13.98
C ALA A 517 -33.06 0.86 13.16
N THR A 518 -33.17 2.18 13.05
CA THR A 518 -34.19 2.84 12.22
C THR A 518 -33.55 3.76 11.17
N ARG A 519 -34.32 4.09 10.13
CA ARG A 519 -33.95 5.07 9.12
C ARG A 519 -34.61 6.39 9.45
N ALA A 520 -33.85 7.48 9.37
CA ALA A 520 -34.41 8.82 9.44
C ALA A 520 -35.51 8.99 8.39
N THR A 521 -36.71 9.38 8.82
CA THR A 521 -37.86 9.58 7.95
C THR A 521 -38.52 10.93 8.26
N ALA A 522 -38.54 11.83 7.28
CA ALA A 522 -39.26 13.09 7.32
C ALA A 522 -40.60 12.92 6.57
N THR A 523 -41.71 13.30 7.19
CA THR A 523 -43.03 13.32 6.55
C THR A 523 -43.55 14.75 6.52
N ALA A 524 -43.89 15.25 5.33
CA ALA A 524 -44.47 16.56 5.13
C ALA A 524 -45.72 16.77 6.00
N SER A 525 -45.95 18.02 6.40
CA SER A 525 -47.07 18.39 7.27
C SER A 525 -48.40 18.44 6.50
N VAL A 526 -48.34 18.83 5.22
CA VAL A 526 -49.50 19.01 4.34
C VAL A 526 -49.35 18.13 3.10
N ALA A 527 -50.47 17.58 2.59
CA ALA A 527 -50.49 16.84 1.34
C ALA A 527 -50.64 17.81 0.16
N GLN A 528 -49.82 17.64 -0.88
CA GLN A 528 -49.97 18.43 -2.10
C GLN A 528 -51.15 17.91 -2.92
N THR A 529 -52.15 18.76 -3.15
CA THR A 529 -53.33 18.44 -3.97
C THR A 529 -53.36 19.19 -5.30
N SER A 530 -52.44 20.13 -5.52
CA SER A 530 -52.34 20.91 -6.76
C SER A 530 -50.89 21.26 -7.09
N ALA A 531 -50.58 21.43 -8.37
CA ALA A 531 -49.24 21.78 -8.85
C ALA A 531 -48.76 23.13 -8.26
N SER A 532 -47.46 23.26 -8.03
CA SER A 532 -46.91 24.48 -7.43
C SER A 532 -47.04 25.69 -8.36
N PRO A 533 -47.58 26.84 -7.91
CA PRO A 533 -47.68 28.03 -8.74
C PRO A 533 -46.34 28.76 -8.91
N VAL A 534 -45.37 28.48 -8.04
CA VAL A 534 -44.06 29.15 -7.97
C VAL A 534 -42.93 28.13 -7.82
N GLU A 535 -41.69 28.58 -8.03
CA GLU A 535 -40.49 27.80 -7.68
C GLU A 535 -40.39 27.61 -6.17
N GLU A 536 -40.01 26.42 -5.72
CA GLU A 536 -39.79 26.06 -4.31
C GLU A 536 -38.36 25.53 -4.13
N ARG A 537 -37.70 25.91 -3.05
CA ARG A 537 -36.36 25.43 -2.68
C ARG A 537 -36.43 24.56 -1.43
N LEU A 538 -36.03 23.30 -1.57
CA LEU A 538 -35.87 22.38 -0.44
C LEU A 538 -34.40 22.33 -0.04
N THR A 539 -34.08 22.80 1.16
CA THR A 539 -32.74 22.74 1.72
C THR A 539 -32.62 21.57 2.69
N PHE A 540 -31.70 20.66 2.37
CA PHE A 540 -31.34 19.49 3.15
C PHE A 540 -30.08 19.77 3.98
N SER A 541 -30.07 19.38 5.24
CA SER A 541 -28.92 19.58 6.15
C SER A 541 -28.82 18.45 7.18
N GLY A 542 -27.83 18.52 8.06
CA GLY A 542 -27.62 17.54 9.14
C GLY A 542 -26.57 16.49 8.80
N ARG A 543 -26.41 15.49 9.68
CA ARG A 543 -25.29 14.53 9.65
C ARG A 543 -25.21 13.76 8.34
N LEU A 544 -26.35 13.42 7.72
CA LEU A 544 -26.38 12.74 6.42
C LEU A 544 -25.78 13.59 5.27
N PHE A 545 -25.81 14.91 5.39
CA PHE A 545 -25.37 15.86 4.35
C PHE A 545 -24.01 16.49 4.63
N GLY A 546 -23.44 16.26 5.81
CA GLY A 546 -22.17 16.85 6.26
C GLY A 546 -22.34 18.33 6.66
N ASP A 547 -21.24 19.08 6.57
CA ASP A 547 -21.20 20.49 6.98
C ASP A 547 -21.86 21.44 5.96
N GLU A 548 -21.96 21.00 4.69
CA GLU A 548 -22.49 21.81 3.59
C GLU A 548 -23.92 21.42 3.22
N PRO A 549 -24.93 22.29 3.45
CA PRO A 549 -26.31 22.01 3.09
C PRO A 549 -26.47 21.84 1.57
N TYR A 550 -27.52 21.12 1.17
CA TYR A 550 -27.85 20.91 -0.23
C TYR A 550 -29.24 21.44 -0.54
N THR A 551 -29.35 22.30 -1.56
CA THR A 551 -30.63 22.88 -1.97
C THR A 551 -31.09 22.31 -3.30
N LEU A 552 -32.28 21.70 -3.29
CA LEU A 552 -32.97 21.22 -4.48
C LEU A 552 -34.02 22.25 -4.92
N ILE A 553 -33.96 22.70 -6.18
CA ILE A 553 -34.86 23.75 -6.72
C ILE A 553 -36.01 23.13 -7.50
N LEU A 554 -37.22 23.04 -6.96
CA LEU A 554 -38.41 22.53 -7.64
C LEU A 554 -39.04 23.63 -8.51
N PRO A 555 -39.13 23.48 -9.85
CA PRO A 555 -39.72 24.50 -10.72
C PRO A 555 -41.22 24.73 -10.45
N ALA A 556 -41.72 25.91 -10.84
CA ALA A 556 -43.16 26.14 -10.94
C ALA A 556 -43.82 25.08 -11.85
N GLY A 557 -45.02 24.63 -11.46
CA GLY A 557 -45.75 23.54 -12.09
C GLY A 557 -45.46 22.15 -11.51
N SER A 558 -44.48 22.00 -10.61
CA SER A 558 -44.13 20.70 -10.02
C SER A 558 -45.31 20.10 -9.23
N THR A 559 -45.65 18.85 -9.54
CA THR A 559 -46.55 18.01 -8.74
C THR A 559 -45.78 17.24 -7.66
N ILE A 560 -46.49 16.52 -6.80
CA ILE A 560 -45.83 15.65 -5.80
C ILE A 560 -45.05 14.52 -6.47
N ASP A 561 -45.56 13.97 -7.57
CA ASP A 561 -44.90 12.90 -8.31
C ASP A 561 -43.65 13.44 -9.02
N ASP A 562 -43.67 14.68 -9.53
CA ASP A 562 -42.47 15.36 -10.07
C ASP A 562 -41.43 15.58 -8.96
N THR A 563 -41.87 16.00 -7.78
CA THR A 563 -40.99 16.21 -6.61
C THR A 563 -40.32 14.90 -6.20
N ILE A 564 -41.09 13.81 -6.09
CA ILE A 564 -40.59 12.47 -5.79
C ILE A 564 -39.59 12.01 -6.85
N ALA A 565 -39.94 12.13 -8.13
CA ALA A 565 -39.07 11.75 -9.23
C ALA A 565 -37.75 12.54 -9.19
N ARG A 566 -37.84 13.85 -8.94
CA ARG A 566 -36.67 14.72 -8.90
C ARG A 566 -35.73 14.39 -7.74
N ILE A 567 -36.25 14.18 -6.52
CA ILE A 567 -35.43 13.73 -5.39
C ILE A 567 -34.76 12.38 -5.69
N ASN A 568 -35.51 11.42 -6.23
CA ASN A 568 -35.00 10.06 -6.49
C ASN A 568 -34.00 9.99 -7.65
N SER A 569 -34.02 10.96 -8.56
CA SER A 569 -33.11 11.05 -9.72
C SER A 569 -31.92 11.98 -9.50
N ASP A 570 -31.98 12.86 -8.48
CA ASP A 570 -30.98 13.89 -8.26
C ASP A 570 -29.59 13.31 -7.97
N ALA A 571 -28.55 13.95 -8.51
CA ALA A 571 -27.18 13.45 -8.46
C ALA A 571 -26.65 13.32 -7.02
N ARG A 572 -27.03 14.22 -6.11
CA ARG A 572 -26.60 14.21 -4.70
C ARG A 572 -27.57 13.42 -3.83
N LEU A 573 -28.89 13.53 -4.07
CA LEU A 573 -29.90 12.91 -3.20
C LEU A 573 -30.14 11.42 -3.46
N LYS A 574 -30.04 10.95 -4.71
CA LYS A 574 -30.45 9.58 -5.08
C LYS A 574 -29.77 8.48 -4.28
N ASN A 575 -28.55 8.73 -3.79
CA ASN A 575 -27.75 7.80 -3.00
C ASN A 575 -27.93 7.97 -1.48
N LEU A 576 -28.58 9.05 -1.03
CA LEU A 576 -28.73 9.38 0.38
C LEU A 576 -30.16 9.11 0.87
N VAL A 577 -31.16 9.50 0.09
CA VAL A 577 -32.58 9.42 0.47
C VAL A 577 -33.41 8.75 -0.63
N VAL A 578 -34.63 8.37 -0.26
CA VAL A 578 -35.72 7.97 -1.16
C VAL A 578 -36.97 8.76 -0.81
N ALA A 579 -37.58 9.38 -1.81
CA ALA A 579 -38.86 10.08 -1.68
C ALA A 579 -40.02 9.15 -2.09
N SER A 580 -41.14 9.28 -1.40
CA SER A 580 -42.40 8.55 -1.63
C SER A 580 -43.59 9.37 -1.12
N LYS A 581 -44.81 8.83 -1.18
CA LYS A 581 -46.00 9.41 -0.57
C LYS A 581 -46.64 8.46 0.43
N ASP A 582 -47.11 9.00 1.56
CA ASP A 582 -47.86 8.21 2.54
C ASP A 582 -49.31 7.96 2.09
N SER A 583 -50.08 7.23 2.92
CA SER A 583 -51.49 6.93 2.64
C SER A 583 -52.39 8.17 2.54
N ASN A 584 -51.94 9.31 3.05
CA ASN A 584 -52.65 10.59 3.02
C ASN A 584 -52.16 11.51 1.90
N GLY A 585 -51.27 11.02 1.02
CA GLY A 585 -50.70 11.81 -0.08
C GLY A 585 -49.65 12.83 0.34
N ARG A 586 -49.06 12.70 1.54
CA ARG A 586 -47.99 13.59 2.02
C ARG A 586 -46.64 13.08 1.54
N LEU A 587 -45.72 13.99 1.19
CA LEU A 587 -44.35 13.66 0.80
C LEU A 587 -43.62 13.01 1.99
N VAL A 588 -43.02 11.85 1.77
CA VAL A 588 -42.18 11.13 2.73
C VAL A 588 -40.78 11.03 2.15
N ILE A 589 -39.79 11.53 2.89
CA ILE A 589 -38.38 11.44 2.55
C ILE A 589 -37.71 10.54 3.59
N GLN A 590 -37.19 9.39 3.17
CA GLN A 590 -36.54 8.43 4.05
C GLN A 590 -35.05 8.28 3.67
N ALA A 591 -34.16 8.28 4.65
CA ALA A 591 -32.76 7.97 4.43
C ALA A 591 -32.56 6.50 4.00
N ARG A 592 -31.60 6.25 3.12
CA ARG A 592 -31.25 4.87 2.70
C ARG A 592 -30.48 4.11 3.77
N ASN A 593 -29.68 4.83 4.54
CA ASN A 593 -28.86 4.28 5.62
C ASN A 593 -29.65 4.22 6.93
N TYR A 594 -29.30 3.24 7.77
CA TYR A 594 -29.83 3.12 9.13
C TYR A 594 -28.93 3.87 10.11
N GLY A 595 -29.47 4.22 11.28
CA GLY A 595 -28.67 4.75 12.38
C GLY A 595 -28.71 6.25 12.54
N SER A 596 -28.03 6.75 13.58
CA SER A 596 -27.94 8.19 13.87
C SER A 596 -27.18 8.98 12.80
N ALA A 597 -26.32 8.30 12.03
CA ALA A 597 -25.66 8.88 10.86
C ALA A 597 -26.63 9.17 9.70
N SER A 598 -27.82 8.57 9.71
CA SER A 598 -28.86 8.82 8.71
C SER A 598 -29.66 10.09 8.98
N SER A 599 -29.50 10.72 10.15
CA SER A 599 -30.29 11.87 10.56
C SER A 599 -30.05 13.09 9.67
N PHE A 600 -31.14 13.76 9.31
CA PHE A 600 -31.13 14.95 8.46
C PHE A 600 -32.28 15.88 8.81
N THR A 601 -32.21 17.10 8.30
CA THR A 601 -33.30 18.06 8.30
C THR A 601 -33.64 18.44 6.87
N VAL A 602 -34.90 18.78 6.62
CA VAL A 602 -35.34 19.37 5.36
C VAL A 602 -36.23 20.57 5.66
N VAL A 603 -36.03 21.67 4.93
CA VAL A 603 -36.81 22.90 5.06
C VAL A 603 -37.14 23.46 3.69
N SER A 604 -38.34 24.02 3.54
CA SER A 604 -38.78 24.74 2.34
C SER A 604 -38.58 26.24 2.52
N ASP A 605 -38.35 26.98 1.43
CA ASP A 605 -38.44 28.44 1.40
C ASP A 605 -39.89 28.97 1.32
N GLN A 606 -40.88 28.07 1.29
CA GLN A 606 -42.31 28.38 1.26
C GLN A 606 -43.03 27.81 2.49
N GLU A 607 -44.10 28.48 2.95
CA GLU A 607 -45.00 27.95 3.98
C GLU A 607 -45.70 26.67 3.51
N ALA A 608 -45.92 25.69 4.39
CA ALA A 608 -46.51 24.42 4.00
C ALA A 608 -47.94 24.61 3.48
N SER A 609 -48.23 24.12 2.27
CA SER A 609 -49.51 24.33 1.59
C SER A 609 -49.88 23.12 0.75
N ALA A 610 -51.16 23.01 0.37
CA ALA A 610 -51.65 22.03 -0.58
C ALA A 610 -51.14 22.26 -2.02
N THR A 611 -50.46 23.38 -2.26
CA THR A 611 -49.90 23.79 -3.55
C THR A 611 -48.37 23.76 -3.57
N ASN A 612 -47.69 23.04 -2.69
CA ASN A 612 -46.23 22.85 -2.72
C ASN A 612 -45.84 21.51 -2.07
N SER A 613 -44.55 21.25 -1.82
CA SER A 613 -44.06 19.99 -1.21
C SER A 613 -44.70 19.63 0.14
N GLY A 614 -45.29 20.59 0.85
CA GLY A 614 -45.88 20.43 2.17
C GLY A 614 -44.88 20.36 3.32
N ILE A 615 -43.58 20.59 3.08
CA ILE A 615 -42.53 20.58 4.11
C ILE A 615 -42.64 21.82 5.01
N GLY A 616 -42.76 23.02 4.42
CA GLY A 616 -42.87 24.29 5.14
C GLY A 616 -41.53 24.93 5.53
N THR A 617 -41.60 26.15 6.05
CA THR A 617 -40.45 26.98 6.48
C THR A 617 -39.83 26.55 7.81
N SER A 618 -40.54 25.69 8.56
CA SER A 618 -40.02 25.09 9.78
C SER A 618 -39.16 23.87 9.44
N SER A 619 -37.95 23.83 9.99
CA SER A 619 -37.03 22.71 9.79
C SER A 619 -37.65 21.39 10.27
N LEU A 620 -37.88 20.46 9.34
CA LEU A 620 -38.41 19.15 9.62
C LEU A 620 -37.25 18.18 9.91
N ALA A 621 -37.06 17.86 11.18
CA ALA A 621 -36.03 16.91 11.62
C ALA A 621 -36.47 15.46 11.42
N ALA A 622 -35.58 14.67 10.86
CA ALA A 622 -35.70 13.22 10.73
C ALA A 622 -34.52 12.55 11.42
N GLU A 623 -34.81 11.71 12.41
CA GLU A 623 -33.79 11.02 13.19
C GLU A 623 -33.80 9.52 12.92
N GLY A 624 -32.62 8.96 12.67
CA GLY A 624 -32.41 7.51 12.68
C GLY A 624 -31.80 7.07 14.00
N GLN A 625 -32.09 5.85 14.42
CA GLN A 625 -31.54 5.26 15.64
C GLN A 625 -30.61 4.11 15.29
N ASP A 626 -29.48 4.03 15.99
CA ASP A 626 -28.57 2.88 15.89
C ASP A 626 -29.16 1.69 16.66
N VAL A 627 -28.79 0.47 16.26
CA VAL A 627 -29.10 -0.73 17.04
C VAL A 627 -28.48 -0.61 18.44
N ALA A 628 -29.14 -1.10 19.49
CA ALA A 628 -28.55 -1.25 20.81
C ALA A 628 -28.84 -2.64 21.37
N GLY A 629 -27.91 -3.17 22.16
CA GLY A 629 -28.03 -4.53 22.69
C GLY A 629 -26.77 -5.03 23.38
N THR A 630 -26.79 -6.32 23.69
CA THR A 630 -25.67 -7.05 24.31
C THR A 630 -25.34 -8.30 23.51
N ILE A 631 -24.07 -8.71 23.55
CA ILE A 631 -23.59 -9.99 23.02
C ILE A 631 -22.99 -10.76 24.19
N ASN A 632 -23.47 -11.97 24.46
CA ASN A 632 -23.11 -12.77 25.64
C ASN A 632 -23.36 -12.05 27.00
N GLY A 633 -24.38 -11.20 27.06
CA GLY A 633 -24.62 -10.32 28.22
C GLY A 633 -23.61 -9.18 28.39
N GLU A 634 -22.60 -9.08 27.53
CA GLU A 634 -21.63 -7.98 27.52
C GLU A 634 -22.17 -6.82 26.66
N PRO A 635 -21.98 -5.55 27.09
CA PRO A 635 -22.48 -4.40 26.36
C PRO A 635 -21.81 -4.28 24.99
N ALA A 636 -22.58 -3.89 23.98
CA ALA A 636 -22.08 -3.72 22.61
C ALA A 636 -22.51 -2.36 22.04
N THR A 637 -21.63 -1.77 21.25
CA THR A 637 -21.84 -0.46 20.60
C THR A 637 -22.49 -0.67 19.23
N GLY A 638 -23.58 0.05 18.98
CA GLY A 638 -24.27 0.03 17.71
C GLY A 638 -23.87 1.15 16.76
N GLN A 639 -23.87 0.83 15.47
CA GLN A 639 -23.73 1.80 14.39
C GLN A 639 -24.59 1.34 13.21
N GLY A 640 -25.69 2.05 12.96
CA GLY A 640 -26.73 1.61 12.04
C GLY A 640 -27.24 0.23 12.43
N GLN A 641 -27.12 -0.73 11.50
CA GLN A 641 -27.49 -2.13 11.73
C GLN A 641 -26.36 -2.98 12.34
N PHE A 642 -25.19 -2.43 12.62
CA PHE A 642 -24.06 -3.20 13.12
C PHE A 642 -23.95 -3.06 14.63
N LEU A 643 -23.86 -4.19 15.33
CA LEU A 643 -23.64 -4.25 16.77
C LEU A 643 -22.25 -4.86 17.02
N THR A 644 -21.39 -4.14 17.73
CA THR A 644 -19.98 -4.51 17.94
C THR A 644 -19.66 -4.60 19.42
N GLY A 645 -19.15 -5.73 19.90
CA GLY A 645 -18.72 -5.88 21.29
C GLY A 645 -17.59 -4.90 21.64
N ASN A 646 -17.70 -4.25 22.79
CA ASN A 646 -16.82 -3.15 23.22
C ASN A 646 -15.38 -3.64 23.45
N SER A 647 -14.39 -2.75 23.33
CA SER A 647 -12.97 -3.10 23.45
C SER A 647 -12.60 -3.78 24.76
N ASP A 648 -13.31 -3.44 25.83
CA ASP A 648 -13.00 -3.85 27.19
C ASP A 648 -13.73 -5.15 27.58
N ASN A 649 -14.54 -5.69 26.65
CA ASN A 649 -15.29 -6.92 26.86
C ASN A 649 -14.34 -8.12 26.94
N PRO A 650 -14.46 -8.99 27.95
CA PRO A 650 -13.53 -10.11 28.11
C PRO A 650 -13.68 -11.18 27.01
N ASN A 651 -14.87 -11.34 26.43
CA ASN A 651 -15.13 -12.38 25.43
C ASN A 651 -15.46 -11.81 24.05
N THR A 652 -16.29 -10.77 23.98
CA THR A 652 -16.89 -10.30 22.72
C THR A 652 -16.18 -9.08 22.11
N ALA A 653 -15.05 -8.65 22.67
CA ALA A 653 -14.34 -7.48 22.16
C ALA A 653 -14.05 -7.57 20.66
N GLY A 654 -14.56 -6.59 19.90
CA GLY A 654 -14.41 -6.51 18.45
C GLY A 654 -15.22 -7.53 17.64
N LEU A 655 -16.08 -8.34 18.28
CA LEU A 655 -17.06 -9.18 17.59
C LEU A 655 -18.15 -8.29 17.01
N GLN A 656 -18.26 -8.24 15.69
CA GLN A 656 -19.27 -7.47 14.99
C GLN A 656 -20.30 -8.38 14.34
N ILE A 657 -21.56 -8.03 14.53
CA ILE A 657 -22.71 -8.68 13.93
C ILE A 657 -23.57 -7.65 13.22
N ARG A 658 -24.26 -8.06 12.16
CA ARG A 658 -25.31 -7.28 11.52
C ARG A 658 -26.65 -7.72 12.07
N VAL A 659 -27.47 -6.76 12.47
CA VAL A 659 -28.80 -6.95 13.05
C VAL A 659 -29.85 -6.50 12.04
N MET A 660 -30.70 -7.44 11.63
CA MET A 660 -31.83 -7.26 10.73
C MET A 660 -33.18 -7.32 11.46
N ALA A 661 -33.15 -7.40 12.79
CA ALA A 661 -34.33 -7.36 13.65
C ALA A 661 -35.13 -6.06 13.47
N THR A 662 -36.46 -6.18 13.46
CA THR A 662 -37.41 -5.07 13.37
C THR A 662 -38.11 -4.75 14.69
N THR A 663 -37.93 -5.59 15.71
CA THR A 663 -38.41 -5.35 17.07
C THR A 663 -37.31 -5.69 18.10
N PRO A 664 -37.33 -5.10 19.31
CA PRO A 664 -36.45 -5.54 20.39
C PRO A 664 -36.77 -6.97 20.85
N GLY A 665 -35.75 -7.71 21.31
CA GLY A 665 -35.92 -9.10 21.77
C GLY A 665 -34.62 -9.91 21.79
N VAL A 666 -34.74 -11.20 22.14
CA VAL A 666 -33.64 -12.17 22.09
C VAL A 666 -33.61 -12.82 20.71
N TYR A 667 -32.45 -12.77 20.04
CA TYR A 667 -32.29 -13.19 18.65
C TYR A 667 -31.32 -14.36 18.49
N GLY A 668 -31.42 -15.35 19.37
CA GLY A 668 -30.56 -16.54 19.34
C GLY A 668 -29.12 -16.21 19.71
N ALA A 669 -28.16 -16.87 19.05
CA ALA A 669 -26.76 -16.80 19.39
C ALA A 669 -25.85 -16.71 18.17
N VAL A 670 -24.63 -16.20 18.39
CA VAL A 670 -23.55 -16.17 17.40
C VAL A 670 -22.45 -17.09 17.86
N VAL A 671 -22.22 -18.15 17.09
CA VAL A 671 -21.12 -19.09 17.33
C VAL A 671 -19.90 -18.53 16.64
N PHE A 672 -18.84 -18.25 17.40
CA PHE A 672 -17.56 -17.77 16.90
C PHE A 672 -16.46 -18.78 17.22
N THR A 673 -15.66 -19.10 16.21
CA THR A 673 -14.62 -20.13 16.28
C THR A 673 -13.33 -19.61 15.67
N ARG A 674 -12.21 -20.17 16.12
CA ARG A 674 -10.88 -19.88 15.57
C ARG A 674 -10.26 -21.17 15.08
N GLY A 675 -10.01 -21.25 13.78
CA GLY A 675 -9.26 -22.33 13.18
C GLY A 675 -7.81 -22.40 13.66
N VAL A 676 -7.17 -23.53 13.37
CA VAL A 676 -5.84 -23.89 13.86
C VAL A 676 -4.78 -22.89 13.44
N ALA A 677 -4.79 -22.40 12.19
CA ALA A 677 -3.81 -21.41 11.75
C ALA A 677 -3.95 -20.09 12.51
N ASP A 678 -5.17 -19.61 12.72
CA ASP A 678 -5.40 -18.41 13.52
C ASP A 678 -4.99 -18.60 15.01
N GLN A 679 -5.27 -19.77 15.59
CA GLN A 679 -4.86 -20.11 16.96
C GLN A 679 -3.33 -20.17 17.11
N ILE A 680 -2.62 -20.79 16.17
CA ILE A 680 -1.16 -20.87 16.16
C ILE A 680 -0.54 -19.50 15.95
N ARG A 681 -1.06 -18.72 15.00
CA ARG A 681 -0.62 -17.34 14.74
C ARG A 681 -0.70 -16.50 16.00
N GLN A 682 -1.83 -16.53 16.71
CA GLN A 682 -2.01 -15.75 17.94
C GLN A 682 -1.08 -16.21 19.07
N TYR A 683 -0.92 -17.52 19.24
CA TYR A 683 -0.02 -18.05 20.26
C TYR A 683 1.44 -17.73 19.95
N ALA A 684 1.87 -17.91 18.70
CA ALA A 684 3.19 -17.54 18.25
C ALA A 684 3.43 -16.04 18.47
N LYS A 685 2.46 -15.18 18.11
CA LYS A 685 2.50 -13.73 18.37
C LYS A 685 2.64 -13.40 19.86
N SER A 686 1.91 -14.08 20.75
CA SER A 686 2.04 -13.82 22.20
C SER A 686 3.41 -14.23 22.75
N VAL A 687 3.96 -15.33 22.26
CA VAL A 687 5.25 -15.87 22.73
C VAL A 687 6.43 -15.06 22.18
N THR A 688 6.31 -14.51 20.96
CA THR A 688 7.33 -13.68 20.30
C THR A 688 7.17 -12.18 20.55
N ASP A 689 6.19 -11.78 21.36
CA ASP A 689 5.94 -10.37 21.67
C ASP A 689 7.22 -9.71 22.22
N ILE A 690 7.57 -8.54 21.68
CA ILE A 690 8.82 -7.83 21.97
C ILE A 690 8.88 -7.23 23.37
N VAL A 691 7.76 -7.15 24.09
CA VAL A 691 7.69 -6.56 25.43
C VAL A 691 7.45 -7.64 26.47
N ASN A 692 6.41 -8.44 26.28
CA ASN A 692 5.87 -9.34 27.32
C ASN A 692 5.94 -10.83 26.93
N GLY A 693 6.48 -11.17 25.76
CA GLY A 693 6.50 -12.56 25.29
C GLY A 693 7.43 -13.45 26.10
N ASP A 694 7.06 -14.71 26.28
CA ASP A 694 7.83 -15.70 27.06
C ASP A 694 9.29 -15.81 26.59
N LEU A 695 9.52 -15.75 25.27
CA LEU A 695 10.87 -15.78 24.70
C LEU A 695 11.63 -14.49 24.97
N THR A 696 10.96 -13.34 24.93
CA THR A 696 11.59 -12.06 25.26
C THR A 696 12.01 -12.03 26.74
N LEU A 697 11.14 -12.50 27.65
CA LEU A 697 11.46 -12.59 29.07
C LEU A 697 12.63 -13.55 29.35
N ALA A 698 12.66 -14.71 28.68
CA ALA A 698 13.75 -15.65 28.78
C ALA A 698 15.08 -15.07 28.24
N SER A 699 15.06 -14.42 27.07
CA SER A 699 16.22 -13.73 26.51
C SER A 699 16.72 -12.61 27.44
N ASN A 700 15.85 -11.74 27.95
CA ASN A 700 16.25 -10.68 28.88
C ASN A 700 16.93 -11.25 30.13
N THR A 701 16.39 -12.35 30.68
CA THR A 701 17.00 -13.03 31.83
C THR A 701 18.41 -13.53 31.53
N LEU A 702 18.64 -14.14 30.35
CA LEU A 702 19.98 -14.58 29.94
C LEU A 702 20.92 -13.39 29.72
N GLN A 703 20.42 -12.27 29.20
CA GLN A 703 21.20 -11.07 28.94
C GLN A 703 21.69 -10.45 30.26
N ASP A 704 20.82 -10.38 31.26
CA ASP A 704 21.16 -9.90 32.59
C ASP A 704 22.19 -10.80 33.27
N GLN A 705 22.08 -12.13 33.11
CA GLN A 705 23.09 -13.07 33.62
C GLN A 705 24.45 -12.89 32.94
N ILE A 706 24.48 -12.69 31.61
CA ILE A 706 25.71 -12.42 30.87
C ILE A 706 26.35 -11.11 31.34
N LYS A 707 25.53 -10.06 31.51
CA LYS A 707 25.99 -8.76 32.00
C LYS A 707 26.59 -8.87 33.40
N ALA A 708 25.95 -9.59 34.32
CA ALA A 708 26.48 -9.82 35.66
C ALA A 708 27.82 -10.57 35.64
N ILE A 709 27.97 -11.57 34.74
CA ILE A 709 29.25 -12.27 34.56
C ILE A 709 30.33 -11.34 33.99
N ASP A 710 29.98 -10.47 33.05
CA ASP A 710 30.91 -9.47 32.50
C ASP A 710 31.42 -8.50 33.56
N GLU A 711 30.53 -8.00 34.42
CA GLU A 711 30.87 -7.15 35.56
C GLU A 711 31.80 -7.90 36.55
N GLN A 712 31.52 -9.17 36.86
CA GLN A 712 32.38 -10.01 37.70
C GLN A 712 33.77 -10.23 37.09
N MET A 713 33.82 -10.53 35.79
CA MET A 713 35.09 -10.69 35.07
C MET A 713 35.91 -9.41 35.07
N GLN A 714 35.26 -8.24 34.91
CA GLN A 714 35.93 -6.95 34.97
C GLN A 714 36.52 -6.71 36.38
N ALA A 715 35.73 -6.93 37.43
CA ALA A 715 36.20 -6.78 38.80
C ALA A 715 37.42 -7.68 39.11
N ILE A 716 37.38 -8.95 38.68
CA ILE A 716 38.51 -9.89 38.82
C ILE A 716 39.73 -9.41 38.03
N ARG A 717 39.57 -8.93 36.79
CA ARG A 717 40.69 -8.41 35.98
C ARG A 717 41.36 -7.22 36.66
N GLU A 718 40.58 -6.30 37.23
CA GLU A 718 41.11 -5.17 37.98
C GLU A 718 41.83 -5.60 39.26
N GLU A 719 41.28 -6.58 39.98
CA GLU A 719 41.92 -7.13 41.18
C GLU A 719 43.25 -7.81 40.87
N VAL A 720 43.28 -8.66 39.84
CA VAL A 720 44.49 -9.34 39.35
C VAL A 720 45.55 -8.29 38.96
N SER A 721 45.15 -7.23 38.25
CA SER A 721 46.07 -6.14 37.89
C SER A 721 46.62 -5.39 39.11
N ARG A 722 45.77 -5.06 40.09
CA ARG A 722 46.21 -4.44 41.36
C ARG A 722 47.17 -5.35 42.13
N ARG A 723 46.89 -6.66 42.16
CA ARG A 723 47.73 -7.64 42.85
C ARG A 723 49.08 -7.81 42.16
N GLU A 724 49.11 -7.84 40.82
CA GLU A 724 50.34 -7.85 40.05
C GLU A 724 51.22 -6.64 40.38
N GLN A 725 50.65 -5.44 40.40
CA GLN A 725 51.38 -4.22 40.77
C GLN A 725 51.90 -4.27 42.21
N MET A 726 51.10 -4.80 43.15
CA MET A 726 51.51 -4.98 44.55
C MET A 726 52.69 -5.96 44.65
N LEU A 727 52.61 -7.12 44.00
CA LEU A 727 53.66 -8.13 43.97
C LEU A 727 54.95 -7.54 43.37
N ARG A 728 54.86 -6.87 42.21
CA ARG A 728 55.98 -6.16 41.59
C ARG A 728 56.64 -5.16 42.56
N ARG A 729 55.86 -4.38 43.30
CA ARG A 729 56.38 -3.44 44.32
C ARG A 729 57.03 -4.16 45.51
N GLN A 730 56.47 -5.28 45.98
CA GLN A 730 57.02 -6.07 47.07
C GLN A 730 58.36 -6.70 46.69
N PHE A 731 58.44 -7.34 45.52
CA PHE A 731 59.69 -7.89 45.01
C PHE A 731 60.76 -6.82 44.79
N ALA A 732 60.40 -5.64 44.25
CA ALA A 732 61.34 -4.52 44.13
C ALA A 732 61.83 -3.93 45.47
N ARG A 733 61.07 -4.08 46.56
CA ARG A 733 61.52 -3.72 47.92
C ARG A 733 62.44 -4.79 48.50
N LEU A 734 62.10 -6.06 48.29
CA LEU A 734 62.89 -7.21 48.73
C LEU A 734 64.28 -7.20 48.07
N GLU A 735 64.35 -6.95 46.77
CA GLU A 735 65.62 -6.80 46.04
C GLU A 735 66.48 -5.68 46.62
N ARG A 736 65.90 -4.51 46.91
CA ARG A 736 66.63 -3.40 47.55
C ARG A 736 67.16 -3.77 48.93
N ALA A 737 66.36 -4.44 49.75
CA ALA A 737 66.79 -4.90 51.07
C ALA A 737 67.91 -5.95 50.98
N LEU A 738 67.82 -6.88 50.02
CA LEU A 738 68.85 -7.88 49.75
C LEU A 738 70.14 -7.26 49.24
N SER A 739 70.06 -6.30 48.31
CA SER A 739 71.24 -5.55 47.85
C SER A 739 71.90 -4.77 48.99
N GLN A 740 71.11 -4.17 49.90
CA GLN A 740 71.65 -3.50 51.09
C GLN A 740 72.30 -4.48 52.06
N MET A 741 71.69 -5.64 52.32
CA MET A 741 72.27 -6.70 53.15
C MET A 741 73.54 -7.28 52.53
N GLN A 742 73.59 -7.47 51.22
CA GLN A 742 74.81 -7.90 50.53
C GLN A 742 75.90 -6.84 50.62
N ALA A 743 75.58 -5.57 50.42
CA ALA A 743 76.53 -4.47 50.63
C ALA A 743 77.02 -4.40 52.08
N GLN A 744 76.14 -4.63 53.06
CA GLN A 744 76.48 -4.66 54.48
C GLN A 744 77.30 -5.90 54.85
N SER A 745 77.01 -7.06 54.27
CA SER A 745 77.78 -8.30 54.40
C SER A 745 79.16 -8.16 53.75
N MET A 746 79.27 -7.50 52.60
CA MET A 746 80.56 -7.19 51.99
C MET A 746 81.37 -6.20 52.84
N ARG A 747 80.71 -5.22 53.46
CA ARG A 747 81.36 -4.32 54.44
C ARG A 747 81.78 -5.03 55.71
N LEU A 748 80.95 -5.93 56.26
CA LEU A 748 81.28 -6.76 57.42
C LEU A 748 82.41 -7.74 57.09
N ALA A 749 82.40 -8.36 55.91
CA ALA A 749 83.50 -9.20 55.43
C ALA A 749 84.79 -8.38 55.25
N ALA A 750 84.70 -7.16 54.72
CA ALA A 750 85.84 -6.24 54.63
C ALA A 750 86.34 -5.78 56.01
N MET A 751 85.44 -5.58 56.99
CA MET A 751 85.80 -5.28 58.39
C MET A 751 86.43 -6.48 59.09
N MET A 752 85.93 -7.70 58.87
CA MET A 752 86.50 -8.94 59.41
C MET A 752 87.83 -9.30 58.73
N SER A 753 88.00 -8.95 57.45
CA SER A 753 89.29 -9.04 56.73
C SER A 753 90.28 -7.94 57.14
N GLY A 754 89.80 -6.82 57.68
CA GLY A 754 90.61 -5.70 58.17
C GLY A 754 90.83 -5.71 59.70
N MET A 755 90.25 -6.66 60.43
CA MET A 755 90.49 -6.85 61.86
C MET A 755 91.78 -7.67 62.06
N PRO A 756 92.82 -7.12 62.70
CA PRO A 756 94.02 -7.89 63.02
C PRO A 756 93.67 -8.97 64.04
N SER A 757 93.96 -10.23 63.73
CA SER A 757 94.09 -11.29 64.72
C SER A 757 95.17 -10.90 65.74
N LEU A 758 94.75 -10.55 66.96
CA LEU A 758 95.61 -10.51 68.14
C LEU A 758 95.45 -11.84 68.90
N ARG A 759 96.44 -12.73 68.65
CA ARG A 759 96.99 -13.83 69.48
C ARG A 759 96.18 -15.15 69.62
N ALA A 760 96.66 -16.39 69.47
CA ALA A 760 97.92 -17.05 69.04
C ALA A 760 99.22 -16.27 69.27
N ALA A 761 99.79 -16.31 70.48
CA ALA A 761 99.43 -17.23 71.57
C ALA A 761 97.98 -17.11 72.08
#